data_AF-A0AAX4KF95-F1
#
_entry.id   AF-A0AAX4KF95-F1
#
_cell.length_a   1.000
_cell.length_b   1.000
_cell.length_c   1.000
_cell.angle_alpha   90.00
_cell.angle_beta   90.00
_cell.angle_gamma   90.00
#
_symmetry.space_group_name_H-M   'P 1'
#
loop_
_entity.id
_entity.type
_entity.pdbx_description
1 polymer ?
#
loop_
_entity_poly.entity_id
_entity_poly.type
_entity_poly.pdbx_seq_one_letter_code
_entity_poly.pdbx_strand_id
1 'polypeptide(L)'
;MSYTPKQIDLETFDSKIRSSYVEVSSASLGGKVVACSDDFFASRHNLLKPNPSISMKGQFGPNGALYDGWESRRHNPSFDWVIIQLATPSTSVSYVDIDTSHFSGNEAPQSQIFALSQTELSTTTAKKISPNTKGWIEILPVVDLGPNSRHIFELGNDGKEGKWGWLMVRMIPDGGMARFRAFGTPTPPTLPTTLPPDYRSTEPIDLVSPLIGGSIVSCSDANFSPPQNLLLPGRGVDMSDGWETRRSQHQRGKYSPGGQLEGQERKEWVIIKMGVEGVIGWVEVDTAFHPGNYPVACTIEATLSEKGSDLSQAEWTQIVSKKPLGPHRQHFFDVEKSIGEGRVWSHVRYTVYPDGGSKRLRVYGYPLSPSASLTPSTSAELNLPVLPLTYEAFKPYGQVIQGYSFPSSAPKGINVTVANQGTAAKFHRLGKIEETYPEGVGKPGGSFVGCVKAQSRLEVRDGAKMKVELLERHPYTTQAFIPLGRPADSPPPGAFIVVVALNGADDKPDLKTVRAFLATAAQGVSFDAGIWHHSLFTIGGDLEYAVIERGTPDPSSLAYVEKVSPSLDTYLQIPPFPPTSLPPGTIETAHIPHPAPVHTHTLSDGHDHPKTNGHPAGSGFLSSILHHGSSSTHASNSSILEPVLITPDNFGKFGSIISTSPSSTHKDSESSPDGKTTKHNCLAPIISTYPSDSGAITGISVFRATRKVGLERGRVFDVRYMERHKYTSQAFLPMGKAEWSGRSEEALDEGGEFLVIVADNGPDDKPDPKTLKSFILPPNMGLSYAPGVWHHPVLILDSTIDLACVETQISTGLHGETDDRDCELLSWEGQKVFGRVAVPSL
;
A
#
# COMPACT_ATOMS: atom_id res chain seq x y z
N MET A 1 11.97 48.01 24.55
CA MET A 1 11.89 48.75 23.26
C MET A 1 10.91 48.00 22.40
N SER A 2 9.99 48.68 21.71
CA SER A 2 9.05 48.02 20.79
C SER A 2 9.83 47.43 19.62
N TYR A 3 9.65 46.13 19.37
CA TYR A 3 10.19 45.47 18.19
C TYR A 3 9.55 46.05 16.93
N THR A 4 10.37 46.45 15.94
CA THR A 4 9.90 46.88 14.63
C THR A 4 10.01 45.71 13.65
N PRO A 5 8.91 45.26 13.02
CA PRO A 5 8.94 44.21 12.01
C PRO A 5 9.89 44.56 10.89
N LYS A 6 10.72 43.59 10.49
CA LYS A 6 11.61 43.71 9.35
C LYS A 6 11.08 42.85 8.20
N GLN A 7 10.50 43.50 7.20
CA GLN A 7 10.14 42.84 5.96
C GLN A 7 11.43 42.44 5.20
N ILE A 8 11.42 41.25 4.61
CA ILE A 8 12.53 40.69 3.85
C ILE A 8 12.14 40.64 2.38
N ASP A 9 13.08 41.02 1.52
CA ASP A 9 12.95 40.88 0.07
C ASP A 9 12.79 39.40 -0.33
N LEU A 10 11.91 39.15 -1.32
CA LEU A 10 11.52 37.82 -1.75
C LEU A 10 12.68 37.05 -2.39
N GLU A 11 13.47 37.71 -3.24
CA GLU A 11 14.62 37.09 -3.90
C GLU A 11 15.67 36.67 -2.86
N THR A 12 15.96 37.55 -1.90
CA THR A 12 16.85 37.29 -0.77
C THR A 12 16.34 36.14 0.11
N PHE A 13 15.03 36.10 0.40
CA PHE A 13 14.46 35.04 1.23
C PHE A 13 14.54 33.68 0.55
N ASP A 14 13.97 33.54 -0.64
CA ASP A 14 13.88 32.25 -1.33
C ASP A 14 15.27 31.73 -1.77
N SER A 15 16.25 32.60 -2.07
CA SER A 15 17.61 32.19 -2.48
C SER A 15 18.60 31.90 -1.34
N LYS A 16 18.49 32.57 -0.18
CA LYS A 16 19.52 32.51 0.89
C LYS A 16 19.02 32.08 2.25
N ILE A 17 17.74 32.30 2.57
CA ILE A 17 17.20 32.13 3.93
C ILE A 17 16.34 30.88 4.02
N ARG A 18 15.41 30.69 3.07
CA ARG A 18 14.39 29.63 3.09
C ARG A 18 14.96 28.24 3.33
N SER A 19 16.07 27.89 2.69
CA SER A 19 16.72 26.58 2.80
C SER A 19 17.25 26.24 4.20
N SER A 20 17.40 27.23 5.09
CA SER A 20 17.88 27.03 6.46
C SER A 20 16.76 26.74 7.47
N TYR A 21 15.49 26.74 7.06
CA TYR A 21 14.33 26.62 7.95
C TYR A 21 13.28 25.63 7.42
N VAL A 22 12.47 25.10 8.33
CA VAL A 22 11.35 24.20 8.04
C VAL A 22 10.04 24.99 8.05
N GLU A 23 9.16 24.74 7.08
CA GLU A 23 7.82 25.34 7.00
C GLU A 23 6.85 24.66 7.98
N VAL A 24 7.00 24.93 9.27
CA VAL A 24 6.33 24.23 10.37
C VAL A 24 4.82 24.44 10.46
N SER A 25 4.24 25.35 9.68
CA SER A 25 2.78 25.49 9.53
C SER A 25 2.20 24.62 8.42
N SER A 26 3.02 24.03 7.53
CA SER A 26 2.53 23.31 6.35
C SER A 26 1.66 22.11 6.73
N ALA A 27 0.52 21.95 6.07
CA ALA A 27 -0.32 20.77 6.20
C ALA A 27 0.41 19.49 5.80
N SER A 28 1.35 19.55 4.83
CA SER A 28 2.15 18.39 4.43
C SER A 28 3.09 17.88 5.53
N LEU A 29 3.40 18.71 6.53
CA LEU A 29 4.20 18.34 7.70
C LEU A 29 3.36 18.00 8.94
N GLY A 30 2.03 18.08 8.86
CA GLY A 30 1.11 17.89 9.99
C GLY A 30 0.63 19.17 10.67
N GLY A 31 0.94 20.35 10.11
CA GLY A 31 0.34 21.62 10.54
C GLY A 31 -1.17 21.64 10.30
N LYS A 32 -1.95 22.18 11.24
CA LYS A 32 -3.43 22.05 11.20
C LYS A 32 -4.15 23.31 11.67
N VAL A 33 -5.16 23.77 10.92
CA VAL A 33 -6.10 24.76 11.43
C VAL A 33 -7.00 24.13 12.48
N VAL A 34 -6.94 24.62 13.71
CA VAL A 34 -7.74 24.13 14.85
C VAL A 34 -9.00 24.95 15.10
N ALA A 35 -9.01 26.25 14.76
CA ALA A 35 -10.18 27.13 14.87
C ALA A 35 -10.03 28.38 13.98
N CYS A 36 -11.15 29.06 13.68
CA CYS A 36 -11.20 30.39 13.07
C CYS A 36 -12.42 31.18 13.57
N SER A 37 -12.49 32.46 13.25
CA SER A 37 -13.68 33.30 13.41
C SER A 37 -14.74 33.04 12.33
N ASP A 38 -14.35 33.18 11.05
CA ASP A 38 -15.21 33.08 9.87
C ASP A 38 -14.35 32.63 8.66
N ASP A 39 -14.92 31.81 7.78
CA ASP A 39 -14.31 31.39 6.51
C ASP A 39 -15.36 31.28 5.40
N PHE A 40 -16.26 32.27 5.35
CA PHE A 40 -17.49 32.23 4.57
C PHE A 40 -17.31 32.19 3.05
N PHE A 41 -16.37 32.96 2.48
CA PHE A 41 -16.16 32.98 1.03
C PHE A 41 -15.15 31.93 0.59
N ALA A 42 -14.08 31.72 1.36
CA ALA A 42 -13.07 30.71 1.06
C ALA A 42 -12.46 30.08 2.33
N SER A 43 -12.24 28.76 2.26
CA SER A 43 -11.87 27.92 3.42
C SER A 43 -10.50 28.24 4.00
N ARG A 44 -10.46 28.44 5.32
CA ARG A 44 -9.25 28.60 6.14
C ARG A 44 -8.17 27.53 5.89
N HIS A 45 -8.56 26.32 5.51
CA HIS A 45 -7.64 25.20 5.29
C HIS A 45 -6.75 25.40 4.06
N ASN A 46 -7.13 26.29 3.14
CA ASN A 46 -6.30 26.67 1.99
C ASN A 46 -4.98 27.34 2.41
N LEU A 47 -4.93 28.00 3.57
CA LEU A 47 -3.74 28.73 4.05
C LEU A 47 -2.50 27.84 4.17
N LEU A 48 -2.69 26.58 4.57
CA LEU A 48 -1.61 25.65 4.92
C LEU A 48 -1.24 24.69 3.78
N LYS A 49 -1.82 24.87 2.59
CA LYS A 49 -1.48 24.06 1.41
C LYS A 49 -0.01 24.31 1.01
N PRO A 50 0.79 23.26 0.74
CA PRO A 50 2.21 23.42 0.38
C PRO A 50 2.38 24.15 -0.95
N ASN A 51 1.49 23.88 -1.92
CA ASN A 51 1.52 24.46 -3.26
C ASN A 51 1.12 25.95 -3.25
N PRO A 52 1.70 26.79 -4.13
CA PRO A 52 1.25 28.18 -4.34
C PRO A 52 -0.25 28.26 -4.64
N SER A 53 -0.84 29.44 -4.39
CA SER A 53 -2.26 29.66 -4.71
C SER A 53 -2.50 29.71 -6.21
N ILE A 54 -3.55 29.03 -6.68
CA ILE A 54 -3.99 29.07 -8.07
C ILE A 54 -5.09 30.12 -8.29
N SER A 55 -5.12 30.73 -9.49
CA SER A 55 -6.15 31.71 -9.82
C SER A 55 -7.47 31.01 -10.16
N MET A 56 -8.51 31.33 -9.42
CA MET A 56 -9.88 30.81 -9.61
C MET A 56 -10.79 31.82 -10.35
N LYS A 57 -10.18 32.83 -10.98
CA LYS A 57 -10.88 33.97 -11.61
C LYS A 57 -11.96 33.51 -12.60
N GLY A 58 -13.19 33.99 -12.39
CA GLY A 58 -14.36 33.68 -13.21
C GLY A 58 -15.14 32.44 -12.75
N GLN A 59 -14.67 31.72 -11.73
CA GLN A 59 -15.43 30.63 -11.09
C GLN A 59 -16.20 31.18 -9.88
N PHE A 60 -17.46 30.75 -9.74
CA PHE A 60 -18.37 31.19 -8.68
C PHE A 60 -19.03 30.00 -8.00
N GLY A 61 -19.09 30.04 -6.67
CA GLY A 61 -19.87 29.13 -5.83
C GLY A 61 -21.10 29.83 -5.23
N PRO A 62 -21.86 29.14 -4.37
CA PRO A 62 -23.08 29.68 -3.76
C PRO A 62 -22.87 30.98 -2.96
N ASN A 63 -21.67 31.19 -2.42
CA ASN A 63 -21.35 32.34 -1.57
C ASN A 63 -20.70 33.52 -2.34
N GLY A 64 -20.23 33.33 -3.58
CA GLY A 64 -19.48 34.35 -4.31
C GLY A 64 -18.44 33.79 -5.28
N ALA A 65 -17.44 34.61 -5.64
CA ALA A 65 -16.28 34.14 -6.39
C ALA A 65 -15.49 33.10 -5.58
N LEU A 66 -14.96 32.07 -6.25
CA LEU A 66 -14.10 31.09 -5.60
C LEU A 66 -12.67 31.63 -5.49
N TYR A 67 -12.00 31.32 -4.38
CA TYR A 67 -10.59 31.61 -4.14
C TYR A 67 -9.86 30.39 -3.59
N ASP A 68 -8.62 30.16 -4.01
CA ASP A 68 -7.71 29.20 -3.39
C ASP A 68 -6.98 29.83 -2.20
N GLY A 69 -7.75 30.34 -1.23
CA GLY A 69 -7.25 31.01 -0.03
C GLY A 69 -8.28 30.97 1.09
N TRP A 70 -8.05 31.72 2.15
CA TRP A 70 -9.02 32.04 3.19
C TRP A 70 -9.63 33.40 2.89
N GLU A 71 -10.96 33.55 2.98
CA GLU A 71 -11.65 34.84 2.86
C GLU A 71 -12.87 34.87 3.77
N SER A 72 -12.97 35.90 4.62
CA SER A 72 -14.03 36.08 5.61
C SER A 72 -15.12 37.06 5.15
N ARG A 73 -16.25 37.11 5.86
CA ARG A 73 -17.30 38.10 5.62
C ARG A 73 -16.81 39.54 5.79
N ARG A 74 -17.29 40.41 4.90
CA ARG A 74 -17.04 41.85 4.93
C ARG A 74 -17.68 42.53 6.14
N HIS A 75 -17.07 43.64 6.56
CA HIS A 75 -17.55 44.56 7.60
C HIS A 75 -17.43 44.01 9.03
N ASN A 76 -16.37 43.25 9.30
CA ASN A 76 -15.93 42.96 10.65
C ASN A 76 -15.47 44.27 11.31
N PRO A 77 -15.98 44.65 12.50
CA PRO A 77 -15.58 45.91 13.14
C PRO A 77 -14.23 45.83 13.88
N SER A 78 -13.59 44.65 13.96
CA SER A 78 -12.32 44.49 14.68
C SER A 78 -11.25 43.72 13.88
N PHE A 79 -11.41 42.40 13.75
CA PHE A 79 -10.44 41.51 13.11
C PHE A 79 -11.04 40.10 12.97
N ASP A 80 -10.67 39.40 11.91
CA ASP A 80 -10.81 37.96 11.80
C ASP A 80 -9.53 37.25 12.27
N TRP A 81 -9.64 35.96 12.61
CA TRP A 81 -8.51 35.19 13.12
C TRP A 81 -8.60 33.72 12.75
N VAL A 82 -7.43 33.09 12.66
CA VAL A 82 -7.25 31.64 12.50
C VAL A 82 -6.18 31.16 13.48
N ILE A 83 -6.42 30.02 14.12
CA ILE A 83 -5.48 29.36 15.02
C ILE A 83 -4.94 28.12 14.33
N ILE A 84 -3.62 28.05 14.22
CA ILE A 84 -2.85 27.02 13.52
C ILE A 84 -2.01 26.29 14.55
N GLN A 85 -2.17 24.98 14.63
CA GLN A 85 -1.25 24.07 15.29
C GLN A 85 -0.04 23.85 14.38
N LEU A 86 1.17 24.00 14.92
CA LEU A 86 2.42 23.71 14.23
C LEU A 86 2.68 22.20 14.18
N ALA A 87 3.47 21.78 13.20
CA ALA A 87 3.85 20.39 12.97
C ALA A 87 4.59 19.72 14.15
N THR A 88 5.18 20.51 15.06
CA THR A 88 5.68 20.02 16.36
C THR A 88 5.24 20.95 17.48
N PRO A 89 5.07 20.45 18.72
CA PRO A 89 4.67 21.26 19.87
C PRO A 89 5.78 22.17 20.43
N SER A 90 6.99 22.14 19.86
CA SER A 90 8.17 22.85 20.38
C SER A 90 9.08 23.33 19.23
N THR A 91 8.65 24.40 18.57
CA THR A 91 9.38 25.04 17.46
C THR A 91 9.69 26.49 17.77
N SER A 92 10.89 26.99 17.43
CA SER A 92 11.11 28.44 17.30
C SER A 92 10.76 28.91 15.89
N VAL A 93 10.14 30.07 15.74
CA VAL A 93 9.71 30.63 14.44
C VAL A 93 10.55 31.87 14.15
N SER A 94 11.29 31.86 13.05
CA SER A 94 12.19 32.97 12.68
C SER A 94 11.61 33.90 11.64
N TYR A 95 10.76 33.38 10.74
CA TYR A 95 10.12 34.16 9.69
C TYR A 95 8.68 33.69 9.47
N VAL A 96 7.85 34.57 8.91
CA VAL A 96 6.54 34.24 8.35
C VAL A 96 6.40 34.79 6.94
N ASP A 97 5.56 34.13 6.14
CA ASP A 97 5.14 34.57 4.81
C ASP A 97 3.62 34.68 4.80
N ILE A 98 3.12 35.89 4.59
CA ILE A 98 1.69 36.19 4.46
C ILE A 98 1.43 36.49 2.99
N ASP A 99 0.87 35.51 2.29
CA ASP A 99 0.62 35.58 0.85
C ASP A 99 -0.82 36.05 0.60
N THR A 100 -0.97 37.05 -0.26
CA THR A 100 -2.27 37.63 -0.68
C THR A 100 -2.54 37.39 -2.17
N SER A 101 -1.79 36.49 -2.83
CA SER A 101 -1.93 36.15 -4.25
C SER A 101 -3.39 35.95 -4.68
N HIS A 102 -3.76 36.54 -5.81
CA HIS A 102 -5.10 36.59 -6.41
C HIS A 102 -6.15 37.44 -5.67
N PHE A 103 -5.91 37.88 -4.43
CA PHE A 103 -6.73 38.90 -3.78
C PHE A 103 -6.30 40.30 -4.22
N SER A 104 -7.24 41.16 -4.59
CA SER A 104 -6.95 42.48 -5.19
C SER A 104 -8.13 43.43 -5.04
N GLY A 105 -8.04 44.34 -4.06
CA GLY A 105 -9.16 45.11 -3.53
C GLY A 105 -10.02 44.34 -2.52
N ASN A 106 -9.60 43.13 -2.13
CA ASN A 106 -10.23 42.29 -1.10
C ASN A 106 -9.21 41.46 -0.29
N GLU A 107 -7.92 41.74 -0.43
CA GLU A 107 -6.86 41.24 0.44
C GLU A 107 -7.07 41.71 1.88
N ALA A 108 -6.51 40.96 2.84
CA ALA A 108 -6.28 41.43 4.19
C ALA A 108 -5.46 42.74 4.18
N PRO A 109 -5.97 43.88 4.68
CA PRO A 109 -5.20 45.13 4.70
C PRO A 109 -4.01 45.08 5.66
N GLN A 110 -4.21 44.44 6.82
CA GLN A 110 -3.22 44.33 7.89
C GLN A 110 -3.26 42.94 8.55
N SER A 111 -2.15 42.55 9.17
CA SER A 111 -2.03 41.29 9.91
C SER A 111 -1.22 41.44 11.21
N GLN A 112 -1.46 40.55 12.16
CA GLN A 112 -0.80 40.46 13.47
C GLN A 112 -0.72 38.98 13.89
N ILE A 113 0.38 38.56 14.53
CA ILE A 113 0.59 37.14 14.88
C ILE A 113 0.99 36.98 16.34
N PHE A 114 0.31 36.04 17.00
CA PHE A 114 0.63 35.58 18.34
C PHE A 114 1.08 34.12 18.31
N ALA A 115 1.90 33.72 19.29
CA ALA A 115 2.30 32.34 19.53
C ALA A 115 1.90 31.87 20.93
N LEU A 116 1.74 30.55 21.08
CA LEU A 116 1.41 29.89 22.35
C LEU A 116 2.26 28.63 22.53
N SER A 117 2.81 28.45 23.73
CA SER A 117 3.65 27.30 24.08
C SER A 117 2.82 26.11 24.59
N GLN A 118 3.28 24.90 24.28
CA GLN A 118 2.72 23.66 24.83
C GLN A 118 2.82 23.58 26.36
N THR A 119 3.85 24.17 26.97
CA THR A 119 4.09 24.11 28.42
C THR A 119 3.10 24.93 29.23
N GLU A 120 2.37 25.86 28.60
CA GLU A 120 1.38 26.71 29.25
C GLU A 120 -0.04 26.12 29.23
N LEU A 121 -0.22 24.97 28.58
CA LEU A 121 -1.50 24.28 28.45
C LEU A 121 -1.61 23.11 29.42
N SER A 122 -2.71 23.07 30.18
CA SER A 122 -3.12 21.82 30.84
C SER A 122 -3.53 20.78 29.80
N THR A 123 -3.40 19.49 30.15
CA THR A 123 -3.83 18.35 29.31
C THR A 123 -5.31 18.40 28.89
N THR A 124 -6.15 19.14 29.63
CA THR A 124 -7.56 19.37 29.26
C THR A 124 -7.72 20.59 28.32
N THR A 125 -6.93 21.65 28.53
CA THR A 125 -7.00 22.90 27.74
C THR A 125 -6.51 22.70 26.30
N ALA A 126 -5.53 21.82 26.07
CA ALA A 126 -4.98 21.54 24.74
C ALA A 126 -6.03 21.09 23.70
N LYS A 127 -7.20 20.60 24.13
CA LYS A 127 -8.31 20.19 23.24
C LYS A 127 -9.28 21.33 22.87
N LYS A 128 -9.15 22.54 23.44
CA LYS A 128 -10.03 23.70 23.18
C LYS A 128 -9.25 25.02 23.24
N ILE A 129 -8.35 25.24 22.29
CA ILE A 129 -7.60 26.50 22.16
C ILE A 129 -8.47 27.55 21.47
N SER A 130 -8.40 28.80 21.93
CA SER A 130 -9.19 29.94 21.47
C SER A 130 -8.38 31.25 21.58
N PRO A 131 -8.85 32.38 21.01
CA PRO A 131 -8.19 33.68 21.21
C PRO A 131 -8.12 34.12 22.67
N ASN A 132 -9.00 33.60 23.53
CA ASN A 132 -9.07 33.90 24.96
C ASN A 132 -8.23 32.94 25.82
N THR A 133 -7.51 31.98 25.21
CA THR A 133 -6.56 31.12 25.93
C THR A 133 -5.43 31.99 26.50
N LYS A 134 -5.12 31.82 27.79
CA LYS A 134 -3.98 32.52 28.42
C LYS A 134 -2.66 32.00 27.86
N GLY A 135 -1.67 32.88 27.69
CA GLY A 135 -0.33 32.54 27.18
C GLY A 135 -0.01 33.03 25.77
N TRP A 136 -0.98 33.63 25.05
CA TRP A 136 -0.71 34.24 23.74
C TRP A 136 0.30 35.40 23.86
N ILE A 137 1.47 35.23 23.25
CA ILE A 137 2.54 36.23 23.17
C ILE A 137 2.59 36.78 21.74
N GLU A 138 2.62 38.09 21.57
CA GLU A 138 2.75 38.73 20.26
C GLU A 138 4.16 38.47 19.71
N ILE A 139 4.26 37.85 18.53
CA ILE A 139 5.55 37.58 17.85
C ILE A 139 5.74 38.42 16.58
N LEU A 140 4.62 38.92 16.02
CA LEU A 140 4.58 39.93 14.97
C LEU A 140 3.50 40.96 15.33
N PRO A 141 3.85 42.22 15.64
CA PRO A 141 2.87 43.29 15.80
C PRO A 141 2.19 43.62 14.47
N VAL A 142 1.22 44.54 14.48
CA VAL A 142 0.46 44.92 13.28
C VAL A 142 1.39 45.36 12.14
N VAL A 143 1.25 44.72 10.98
CA VAL A 143 1.94 45.04 9.72
C VAL A 143 0.94 45.28 8.60
N ASP A 144 1.28 46.19 7.69
CA ASP A 144 0.53 46.42 6.45
C ASP A 144 0.83 45.32 5.41
N LEU A 145 -0.17 45.00 4.60
CA LEU A 145 -0.09 44.08 3.47
C LEU A 145 -0.55 44.79 2.20
N GLY A 146 -0.02 44.39 1.05
CA GLY A 146 -0.45 44.83 -0.27
C GLY A 146 -1.30 43.77 -1.00
N PRO A 147 -1.98 44.15 -2.10
CA PRO A 147 -2.72 43.23 -2.97
C PRO A 147 -1.79 42.30 -3.76
N ASN A 148 -2.20 41.04 -3.91
CA ASN A 148 -1.59 40.07 -4.83
C ASN A 148 -0.06 39.91 -4.67
N SER A 149 0.42 39.91 -3.43
CA SER A 149 1.85 39.82 -3.08
C SER A 149 2.13 38.89 -1.88
N ARG A 150 3.35 38.34 -1.85
CA ARG A 150 3.94 37.64 -0.69
C ARG A 150 4.63 38.63 0.22
N HIS A 151 4.43 38.51 1.53
CA HIS A 151 4.99 39.40 2.54
C HIS A 151 5.81 38.60 3.54
N ILE A 152 7.13 38.59 3.36
CA ILE A 152 8.05 37.89 4.26
C ILE A 152 8.43 38.82 5.41
N PHE A 153 8.13 38.43 6.64
CA PHE A 153 8.57 39.14 7.84
C PHE A 153 9.53 38.29 8.66
N GLU A 154 10.69 38.85 8.99
CA GLU A 154 11.52 38.35 10.09
C GLU A 154 10.81 38.62 11.42
N LEU A 155 10.95 37.71 12.40
CA LEU A 155 10.36 37.85 13.73
C LEU A 155 11.37 38.35 14.78
N GLY A 156 10.84 38.85 15.89
CA GLY A 156 11.61 39.27 17.06
C GLY A 156 12.19 38.11 17.87
N ASN A 157 12.87 38.43 18.97
CA ASN A 157 13.50 37.44 19.85
C ASN A 157 12.47 36.44 20.40
N ASP A 158 11.26 36.88 20.76
CA ASP A 158 10.20 35.99 21.26
C ASP A 158 9.88 34.88 20.24
N GLY A 159 9.75 35.21 18.96
CA GLY A 159 9.59 34.22 17.89
C GLY A 159 10.76 33.24 17.81
N LYS A 160 11.99 33.78 17.77
CA LYS A 160 13.25 33.05 17.51
C LYS A 160 13.77 32.19 18.67
N GLU A 161 13.50 32.60 19.91
CA GLU A 161 13.97 31.93 21.12
C GLU A 161 12.87 31.08 21.77
N GLY A 162 11.61 31.45 21.58
CA GLY A 162 10.45 30.75 22.12
C GLY A 162 10.23 29.35 21.56
N LYS A 163 9.41 28.57 22.27
CA LYS A 163 9.06 27.18 21.94
C LYS A 163 7.56 27.06 21.76
N TRP A 164 7.14 27.18 20.51
CA TRP A 164 5.75 27.37 20.13
C TRP A 164 5.15 26.06 19.59
N GLY A 165 3.90 25.81 19.97
CA GLY A 165 3.07 24.73 19.41
C GLY A 165 1.89 25.25 18.58
N TRP A 166 1.48 26.50 18.78
CA TRP A 166 0.40 27.15 18.01
C TRP A 166 0.74 28.59 17.66
N LEU A 167 0.18 29.03 16.55
CA LEU A 167 0.11 30.42 16.11
C LEU A 167 -1.35 30.86 16.00
N MET A 168 -1.64 32.12 16.32
CA MET A 168 -2.88 32.80 15.99
C MET A 168 -2.55 33.92 15.02
N VAL A 169 -3.04 33.81 13.78
CA VAL A 169 -2.90 34.83 12.73
C VAL A 169 -4.18 35.64 12.72
N ARG A 170 -4.06 36.97 12.75
CA ARG A 170 -5.18 37.90 12.62
C ARG A 170 -5.17 38.57 11.25
N MET A 171 -6.36 38.81 10.74
CA MET A 171 -6.65 39.58 9.54
C MET A 171 -7.43 40.82 9.97
N ILE A 172 -6.93 42.01 9.68
CA ILE A 172 -7.45 43.25 10.26
C ILE A 172 -7.94 44.19 9.14
N PRO A 173 -9.23 44.55 9.10
CA PRO A 173 -10.35 44.03 9.90
C PRO A 173 -10.97 42.74 9.35
N ASP A 174 -11.02 42.59 8.02
CA ASP A 174 -11.49 41.45 7.25
C ASP A 174 -10.82 41.46 5.87
N GLY A 175 -11.10 40.46 5.02
CA GLY A 175 -10.52 40.33 3.68
C GLY A 175 -10.16 38.89 3.34
N GLY A 176 -9.08 38.71 2.57
CA GLY A 176 -8.57 37.39 2.20
C GLY A 176 -7.04 37.26 2.18
N MET A 177 -6.59 36.02 2.40
CA MET A 177 -5.19 35.59 2.38
C MET A 177 -5.06 34.27 1.61
N ALA A 178 -4.11 34.19 0.68
CA ALA A 178 -3.87 33.02 -0.15
C ALA A 178 -3.16 31.89 0.61
N ARG A 179 -2.06 32.20 1.30
CA ARG A 179 -1.27 31.26 2.10
C ARG A 179 -0.74 31.92 3.36
N PHE A 180 -0.49 31.09 4.38
CA PHE A 180 0.28 31.46 5.55
C PHE A 180 1.37 30.42 5.82
N ARG A 181 2.64 30.85 5.78
CA ARG A 181 3.79 29.97 6.06
C ARG A 181 4.56 30.49 7.27
N ALA A 182 4.85 29.61 8.23
CA ALA A 182 5.75 29.89 9.35
C ALA A 182 7.04 29.09 9.17
N PHE A 183 8.17 29.78 9.08
CA PHE A 183 9.49 29.19 8.88
C PHE A 183 10.26 29.20 10.20
N GLY A 184 10.66 28.02 10.65
CA GLY A 184 11.20 27.81 11.99
C GLY A 184 12.17 26.64 12.09
N THR A 185 12.65 26.42 13.31
CA THR A 185 13.53 25.30 13.66
C THR A 185 12.84 24.47 14.74
N PRO A 186 12.33 23.26 14.40
CA PRO A 186 11.85 22.31 15.38
C PRO A 186 12.94 21.97 16.41
N THR A 187 12.54 21.70 17.65
CA THR A 187 13.48 21.28 18.69
C THR A 187 13.81 19.79 18.51
N PRO A 188 15.07 19.42 18.22
CA PRO A 188 15.45 18.02 18.06
C PRO A 188 15.36 17.26 19.39
N PRO A 189 15.23 15.91 19.36
CA PRO A 189 15.30 15.08 20.55
C PRO A 189 16.70 15.17 21.19
N THR A 190 16.76 14.91 22.50
CA THR A 190 18.04 14.84 23.22
C THR A 190 18.85 13.63 22.77
N LEU A 191 20.13 13.83 22.46
CA LEU A 191 21.06 12.75 22.16
C LEU A 191 21.54 12.07 23.45
N PRO A 192 21.23 10.78 23.69
CA PRO A 192 21.85 10.03 24.77
C PRO A 192 23.31 9.71 24.44
N THR A 193 24.12 9.40 25.45
CA THR A 193 25.51 8.95 25.31
C THR A 193 25.65 7.42 25.39
N THR A 194 24.58 6.71 25.75
CA THR A 194 24.49 5.25 25.80
C THR A 194 23.09 4.82 25.36
N LEU A 195 22.99 3.62 24.76
CA LEU A 195 21.72 2.95 24.52
C LEU A 195 21.56 1.80 25.54
N PRO A 196 20.35 1.50 26.02
CA PRO A 196 20.12 0.32 26.85
C PRO A 196 20.33 -0.97 26.03
N PRO A 197 20.65 -2.13 26.65
CA PRO A 197 20.95 -3.37 25.92
C PRO A 197 19.83 -3.85 24.98
N ASP A 198 18.60 -3.50 25.32
CA ASP A 198 17.36 -3.81 24.62
C ASP A 198 16.83 -2.63 23.77
N TYR A 199 17.67 -1.64 23.40
CA TYR A 199 17.21 -0.44 22.67
C TYR A 199 16.43 -0.73 21.39
N ARG A 200 16.67 -1.86 20.72
CA ARG A 200 15.91 -2.28 19.52
C ARG A 200 14.46 -2.70 19.82
N SER A 201 14.12 -2.84 21.10
CA SER A 201 12.76 -3.02 21.59
C SER A 201 12.04 -1.69 21.85
N THR A 202 12.73 -0.55 21.81
CA THR A 202 12.07 0.76 21.89
C THR A 202 11.62 1.22 20.51
N GLU A 203 10.78 2.26 20.47
CA GLU A 203 10.32 2.83 19.19
C GLU A 203 11.45 3.62 18.49
N PRO A 204 11.81 3.27 17.23
CA PRO A 204 12.73 4.07 16.43
C PRO A 204 12.02 5.24 15.76
N ILE A 205 12.75 6.34 15.56
CA ILE A 205 12.26 7.53 14.87
C ILE A 205 12.82 7.61 13.44
N ASP A 206 12.14 8.35 12.56
CA ASP A 206 12.67 8.70 11.24
C ASP A 206 13.80 9.76 11.38
N LEU A 207 15.05 9.30 11.35
CA LEU A 207 16.25 10.12 11.57
C LEU A 207 16.48 11.19 10.48
N VAL A 208 15.82 11.07 9.31
CA VAL A 208 15.85 12.10 8.25
C VAL A 208 14.64 13.04 8.26
N SER A 209 13.74 12.92 9.24
CA SER A 209 12.55 13.78 9.35
C SER A 209 12.93 15.25 9.57
N PRO A 210 12.29 16.20 8.85
CA PRO A 210 12.55 17.63 9.03
C PRO A 210 12.04 18.13 10.39
N LEU A 211 11.11 17.39 11.01
CA LEU A 211 10.56 17.70 12.34
C LEU A 211 11.57 17.51 13.48
N ILE A 212 12.72 16.88 13.19
CA ILE A 212 13.86 16.78 14.11
C ILE A 212 15.14 17.41 13.52
N GLY A 213 15.02 18.20 12.45
CA GLY A 213 16.12 18.92 11.80
C GLY A 213 16.74 18.26 10.56
N GLY A 214 16.13 17.17 10.05
CA GLY A 214 16.58 16.51 8.83
C GLY A 214 16.44 17.41 7.59
N SER A 215 17.41 17.36 6.68
CA SER A 215 17.48 18.30 5.56
C SER A 215 18.25 17.77 4.36
N ILE A 216 17.83 18.14 3.15
CA ILE A 216 18.60 17.87 1.93
C ILE A 216 19.85 18.77 1.91
N VAL A 217 21.02 18.19 1.71
CA VAL A 217 22.28 18.93 1.54
C VAL A 217 22.52 19.23 0.06
N SER A 218 22.36 18.22 -0.79
CA SER A 218 22.54 18.34 -2.24
C SER A 218 21.87 17.18 -2.98
N CYS A 219 21.66 17.36 -4.28
CA CYS A 219 21.18 16.33 -5.18
C CYS A 219 21.83 16.49 -6.56
N SER A 220 21.76 15.44 -7.36
CA SER A 220 22.18 15.39 -8.77
C SER A 220 21.24 16.13 -9.72
N ASP A 221 19.93 15.83 -9.67
CA ASP A 221 18.87 16.51 -10.42
C ASP A 221 17.62 16.72 -9.55
N ALA A 222 16.89 17.80 -9.81
CA ALA A 222 15.65 18.18 -9.12
C ALA A 222 14.67 18.86 -10.10
N ASN A 223 14.65 18.40 -11.36
CA ASN A 223 13.98 19.13 -12.43
C ASN A 223 12.45 19.11 -12.37
N PHE A 224 11.84 17.96 -12.05
CA PHE A 224 10.39 17.82 -12.06
C PHE A 224 9.77 18.11 -10.70
N SER A 225 10.40 17.62 -9.63
CA SER A 225 9.97 17.91 -8.26
C SER A 225 11.14 17.87 -7.26
N PRO A 226 11.07 18.65 -6.18
CA PRO A 226 12.21 18.89 -5.29
C PRO A 226 12.54 17.69 -4.37
N PRO A 227 13.82 17.39 -4.09
CA PRO A 227 14.23 16.28 -3.22
C PRO A 227 13.72 16.40 -1.78
N GLN A 228 13.39 17.60 -1.31
CA GLN A 228 12.81 17.85 0.02
C GLN A 228 11.51 17.08 0.25
N ASN A 229 10.78 16.77 -0.83
CA ASN A 229 9.55 15.99 -0.80
C ASN A 229 9.74 14.57 -0.26
N LEU A 230 10.95 13.99 -0.38
CA LEU A 230 11.26 12.67 0.16
C LEU A 230 11.07 12.58 1.68
N LEU A 231 11.23 13.72 2.38
CA LEU A 231 11.22 13.79 3.85
C LEU A 231 9.83 14.12 4.41
N LEU A 232 8.90 14.62 3.60
CA LEU A 232 7.55 15.01 4.02
C LEU A 232 6.78 13.80 4.58
N PRO A 233 5.98 13.92 5.66
CA PRO A 233 5.06 12.87 6.14
C PRO A 233 4.11 12.26 5.08
N GLY A 234 3.47 11.15 5.46
CA GLY A 234 2.54 10.40 4.62
C GLY A 234 3.19 9.77 3.38
N ARG A 235 2.34 9.23 2.49
CA ARG A 235 2.72 8.68 1.18
C ARG A 235 2.45 9.64 0.00
N GLY A 236 2.02 10.86 0.29
CA GLY A 236 1.64 11.86 -0.71
C GLY A 236 0.28 11.61 -1.36
N VAL A 237 -0.04 12.36 -2.41
CA VAL A 237 -1.36 12.34 -3.08
C VAL A 237 -1.33 12.09 -4.59
N ASP A 238 -0.25 12.46 -5.27
CA ASP A 238 -0.05 12.26 -6.72
C ASP A 238 1.46 12.15 -7.03
N MET A 239 1.95 12.43 -8.24
CA MET A 239 3.40 12.41 -8.51
C MET A 239 4.16 13.66 -8.02
N SER A 240 3.52 14.83 -8.01
CA SER A 240 4.14 16.15 -7.83
C SER A 240 4.80 16.35 -6.47
N ASP A 241 4.30 15.68 -5.44
CA ASP A 241 4.80 15.75 -4.07
C ASP A 241 5.84 14.66 -3.74
N GLY A 242 6.54 14.12 -4.76
CA GLY A 242 7.72 13.24 -4.62
C GLY A 242 9.00 13.93 -5.07
N TRP A 243 10.08 13.19 -5.24
CA TRP A 243 11.30 13.60 -5.96
C TRP A 243 11.38 12.86 -7.30
N GLU A 244 11.31 13.59 -8.41
CA GLU A 244 11.44 13.05 -9.76
C GLU A 244 12.57 13.76 -10.51
N THR A 245 13.51 12.96 -11.00
CA THR A 245 14.63 13.43 -11.82
C THR A 245 14.28 13.44 -13.30
N ARG A 246 15.04 14.18 -14.11
CA ARG A 246 14.96 14.01 -15.56
C ARG A 246 15.28 12.56 -15.93
N ARG A 247 14.42 11.94 -16.75
CA ARG A 247 14.82 10.76 -17.53
C ARG A 247 16.15 11.07 -18.20
N SER A 248 17.17 10.24 -17.97
CA SER A 248 18.56 10.55 -18.27
C SER A 248 18.72 11.01 -19.73
N GLN A 249 19.02 12.29 -19.92
CA GLN A 249 19.10 12.92 -21.25
C GLN A 249 20.35 12.48 -22.04
N HIS A 250 21.28 11.81 -21.38
CA HIS A 250 22.43 11.18 -22.01
C HIS A 250 21.96 10.19 -23.09
N GLN A 251 22.17 10.56 -24.36
CA GLN A 251 21.69 9.87 -25.58
C GLN A 251 20.19 10.02 -25.93
N ARG A 252 19.56 11.18 -25.65
CA ARG A 252 18.40 11.64 -26.47
C ARG A 252 18.79 12.38 -27.76
N GLY A 253 20.09 12.53 -28.04
CA GLY A 253 20.63 12.77 -29.37
C GLY A 253 20.89 11.47 -30.15
N LYS A 254 21.07 11.57 -31.47
CA LYS A 254 21.23 10.42 -32.39
C LYS A 254 22.27 9.38 -31.91
N TYR A 255 21.98 8.11 -32.19
CA TYR A 255 22.84 6.95 -31.94
C TYR A 255 24.31 7.21 -32.31
N SER A 256 25.21 6.99 -31.35
CA SER A 256 26.66 6.94 -31.55
C SER A 256 27.19 5.72 -30.81
N PRO A 257 27.80 4.74 -31.52
CA PRO A 257 28.63 3.71 -30.88
C PRO A 257 29.74 4.40 -30.05
N GLY A 258 30.02 3.88 -28.85
CA GLY A 258 31.16 4.34 -28.04
C GLY A 258 31.14 5.81 -27.57
N GLY A 259 29.97 6.39 -27.29
CA GLY A 259 29.89 7.73 -26.69
C GLY A 259 30.57 7.81 -25.30
N GLN A 260 30.85 9.02 -24.81
CA GLN A 260 31.62 9.33 -23.57
C GLN A 260 31.26 8.56 -22.28
N LEU A 261 30.13 7.86 -22.25
CA LEU A 261 29.59 7.13 -21.09
C LEU A 261 29.46 5.62 -21.34
N GLU A 262 30.06 5.08 -22.40
CA GLU A 262 30.14 3.63 -22.61
C GLU A 262 30.84 2.97 -21.40
N GLY A 263 30.21 1.92 -20.85
CA GLY A 263 30.67 1.25 -19.62
C GLY A 263 30.34 1.98 -18.31
N GLN A 264 29.71 3.16 -18.32
CA GLN A 264 29.36 3.87 -17.08
C GLN A 264 27.92 3.56 -16.63
N GLU A 265 27.77 3.28 -15.33
CA GLU A 265 26.46 3.06 -14.71
C GLU A 265 25.75 4.40 -14.46
N ARG A 266 24.58 4.58 -15.09
CA ARG A 266 23.71 5.75 -14.88
C ARG A 266 23.04 5.66 -13.52
N LYS A 267 23.04 6.78 -12.79
CA LYS A 267 22.41 6.90 -11.48
C LYS A 267 22.17 8.37 -11.14
N GLU A 268 21.10 8.63 -10.42
CA GLU A 268 20.84 9.90 -9.76
C GLU A 268 20.94 9.70 -8.23
N TRP A 269 21.25 10.74 -7.48
CA TRP A 269 21.45 10.68 -6.04
C TRP A 269 20.98 11.96 -5.31
N VAL A 270 20.71 11.79 -4.01
CA VAL A 270 20.46 12.86 -3.03
C VAL A 270 21.25 12.57 -1.75
N ILE A 271 21.91 13.61 -1.22
CA ILE A 271 22.58 13.58 0.08
C ILE A 271 21.70 14.30 1.10
N ILE A 272 21.43 13.61 2.20
CA ILE A 272 20.49 14.02 3.24
C ILE A 272 21.26 14.03 4.55
N LYS A 273 21.20 15.16 5.26
CA LYS A 273 21.65 15.26 6.64
C LYS A 273 20.53 14.75 7.54
N MET A 274 20.88 13.85 8.46
CA MET A 274 19.99 13.38 9.52
C MET A 274 19.77 14.51 10.54
N GLY A 275 18.57 14.61 11.10
CA GLY A 275 18.25 15.71 12.03
C GLY A 275 19.04 15.63 13.33
N VAL A 276 19.34 14.40 13.76
CA VAL A 276 20.24 14.06 14.86
C VAL A 276 21.11 12.88 14.45
N GLU A 277 22.31 12.79 15.01
CA GLU A 277 23.15 11.61 14.86
C GLU A 277 22.50 10.37 15.52
N GLY A 278 22.70 9.19 14.94
CA GLY A 278 22.09 7.98 15.49
C GLY A 278 22.49 6.68 14.80
N VAL A 279 22.03 5.58 15.39
CA VAL A 279 22.17 4.21 14.87
C VAL A 279 20.99 3.93 13.96
N ILE A 280 21.26 3.54 12.71
CA ILE A 280 20.22 3.17 11.74
C ILE A 280 19.81 1.72 11.97
N GLY A 281 18.50 1.47 12.09
CA GLY A 281 17.91 0.13 12.19
C GLY A 281 17.48 -0.41 10.82
N TRP A 282 16.66 0.34 10.08
CA TRP A 282 16.23 -0.02 8.73
C TRP A 282 15.86 1.22 7.90
N VAL A 283 15.65 1.04 6.60
CA VAL A 283 15.29 2.10 5.67
C VAL A 283 14.00 1.76 4.91
N GLU A 284 13.11 2.75 4.74
CA GLU A 284 11.95 2.66 3.85
C GLU A 284 12.19 3.50 2.59
N VAL A 285 11.88 2.94 1.42
CA VAL A 285 11.84 3.64 0.12
C VAL A 285 10.45 3.46 -0.48
N ASP A 286 9.69 4.54 -0.61
CA ASP A 286 8.35 4.52 -1.22
C ASP A 286 8.39 5.06 -2.65
N THR A 287 7.80 4.34 -3.60
CA THR A 287 7.61 4.75 -5.01
C THR A 287 6.13 5.03 -5.33
N ALA A 288 5.31 5.27 -4.31
CA ALA A 288 3.92 5.69 -4.45
C ALA A 288 3.72 6.75 -5.55
N PHE A 289 2.61 6.57 -6.27
CA PHE A 289 2.21 7.33 -7.45
C PHE A 289 3.14 7.31 -8.67
N HIS A 290 4.25 6.55 -8.66
CA HIS A 290 5.15 6.41 -9.82
C HIS A 290 5.03 5.02 -10.51
N PRO A 291 3.91 4.67 -11.16
CA PRO A 291 3.71 3.32 -11.71
C PRO A 291 4.52 3.03 -12.99
N GLY A 292 4.98 4.06 -13.71
CA GLY A 292 5.72 3.89 -14.98
C GLY A 292 7.09 4.58 -15.04
N ASN A 293 7.44 5.36 -14.02
CA ASN A 293 8.66 6.17 -13.92
C ASN A 293 9.42 5.98 -12.60
N TYR A 294 9.08 4.96 -11.80
CA TYR A 294 9.90 4.57 -10.64
C TYR A 294 11.32 4.13 -11.08
N PRO A 295 12.37 4.40 -10.28
CA PRO A 295 13.69 3.84 -10.54
C PRO A 295 13.68 2.32 -10.39
N VAL A 296 14.41 1.58 -11.24
CA VAL A 296 14.39 0.11 -11.20
C VAL A 296 15.15 -0.49 -10.00
N ALA A 297 16.02 0.30 -9.37
CA ALA A 297 16.79 -0.09 -8.19
C ALA A 297 17.27 1.13 -7.39
N CYS A 298 17.70 0.90 -6.15
CA CYS A 298 18.44 1.89 -5.34
C CYS A 298 19.59 1.27 -4.53
N THR A 299 20.52 2.12 -4.10
CA THR A 299 21.52 1.86 -3.05
C THR A 299 21.44 2.95 -2.00
N ILE A 300 21.86 2.63 -0.77
CA ILE A 300 21.90 3.59 0.32
C ILE A 300 23.24 3.49 1.03
N GLU A 301 23.88 4.63 1.19
CA GLU A 301 25.16 4.77 1.88
C GLU A 301 25.01 5.73 3.05
N ALA A 302 25.82 5.56 4.09
CA ALA A 302 25.85 6.44 5.25
C ALA A 302 27.27 6.90 5.57
N THR A 303 27.38 8.05 6.22
CA THR A 303 28.65 8.58 6.74
C THR A 303 28.47 9.34 8.06
N LEU A 304 29.54 9.36 8.86
CA LEU A 304 29.66 10.19 10.05
C LEU A 304 30.65 11.31 9.72
N SER A 305 30.17 12.56 9.69
CA SER A 305 30.95 13.71 9.25
C SER A 305 30.67 14.92 10.14
N GLU A 306 31.71 15.70 10.43
CA GLU A 306 31.60 16.88 11.28
C GLU A 306 30.80 18.00 10.60
N LYS A 307 30.21 18.87 11.41
CA LYS A 307 29.35 19.96 10.92
C LYS A 307 30.16 20.96 10.09
N GLY A 308 29.89 21.00 8.79
CA GLY A 308 30.53 21.91 7.83
C GLY A 308 31.68 21.30 7.04
N SER A 309 31.98 20.00 7.21
CA SER A 309 32.91 19.26 6.36
C SER A 309 32.44 19.15 4.91
N ASP A 310 33.38 19.07 3.97
CA ASP A 310 33.07 18.78 2.57
C ASP A 310 32.73 17.30 2.38
N LEU A 311 31.44 17.02 2.14
CA LEU A 311 30.92 15.67 1.90
C LEU A 311 31.40 15.04 0.58
N SER A 312 32.05 15.80 -0.31
CA SER A 312 32.69 15.25 -1.51
C SER A 312 33.88 14.33 -1.19
N GLN A 313 34.52 14.55 -0.04
CA GLN A 313 35.66 13.78 0.45
C GLN A 313 35.28 12.79 1.57
N ALA A 314 34.00 12.69 1.94
CA ALA A 314 33.57 11.82 3.03
C ALA A 314 33.66 10.33 2.67
N GLU A 315 34.04 9.50 3.64
CA GLU A 315 34.00 8.04 3.48
C GLU A 315 32.55 7.54 3.60
N TRP A 316 32.01 7.06 2.48
CA TRP A 316 30.65 6.52 2.39
C TRP A 316 30.66 5.00 2.57
N THR A 317 29.90 4.50 3.55
CA THR A 317 29.71 3.06 3.75
C THR A 317 28.34 2.66 3.21
N GLN A 318 28.28 1.68 2.31
CA GLN A 318 27.01 1.15 1.78
C GLN A 318 26.23 0.40 2.86
N ILE A 319 25.17 1.01 3.40
CA ILE A 319 24.28 0.45 4.42
C ILE A 319 23.17 -0.44 3.83
N VAL A 320 22.82 -0.22 2.55
CA VAL A 320 21.88 -1.07 1.79
C VAL A 320 22.49 -1.30 0.42
N SER A 321 22.82 -2.57 0.10
CA SER A 321 23.29 -2.96 -1.24
C SER A 321 22.23 -2.74 -2.31
N LYS A 322 22.62 -2.81 -3.59
CA LYS A 322 21.72 -2.49 -4.71
C LYS A 322 20.50 -3.40 -4.72
N LYS A 323 19.34 -2.87 -4.31
CA LYS A 323 18.05 -3.59 -4.27
C LYS A 323 17.16 -3.16 -5.44
N PRO A 324 16.38 -4.09 -6.03
CA PRO A 324 15.33 -3.72 -6.97
C PRO A 324 14.22 -2.93 -6.25
N LEU A 325 13.55 -2.08 -7.01
CA LEU A 325 12.32 -1.41 -6.60
C LEU A 325 11.19 -1.80 -7.57
N GLY A 326 9.95 -1.64 -7.12
CA GLY A 326 8.73 -1.84 -7.87
C GLY A 326 7.92 -0.54 -8.04
N PRO A 327 6.93 -0.54 -8.95
CA PRO A 327 6.00 0.56 -9.17
C PRO A 327 5.02 0.74 -8.00
N HIS A 328 4.75 1.99 -7.60
CA HIS A 328 3.72 2.34 -6.60
C HIS A 328 3.84 1.56 -5.27
N ARG A 329 5.04 1.38 -4.72
CA ARG A 329 5.27 0.44 -3.61
C ARG A 329 6.21 0.99 -2.53
N GLN A 330 5.93 0.63 -1.27
CA GLN A 330 6.86 0.79 -0.15
C GLN A 330 7.82 -0.40 -0.11
N HIS A 331 9.11 -0.13 0.07
CA HIS A 331 10.17 -1.13 0.15
C HIS A 331 10.91 -0.94 1.47
N PHE A 332 11.18 -2.04 2.18
CA PHE A 332 11.78 -1.99 3.50
C PHE A 332 13.09 -2.79 3.50
N PHE A 333 14.18 -2.13 3.89
CA PHE A 333 15.52 -2.66 3.80
C PHE A 333 16.21 -2.66 5.17
N ASP A 334 16.56 -3.86 5.63
CA ASP A 334 17.48 -4.10 6.74
C ASP A 334 18.89 -3.60 6.38
N VAL A 335 19.67 -3.19 7.39
CA VAL A 335 21.05 -2.74 7.20
C VAL A 335 21.96 -3.95 6.94
N GLU A 336 22.98 -3.78 6.08
CA GLU A 336 23.91 -4.87 5.76
C GLU A 336 24.64 -5.38 7.02
N LYS A 337 24.44 -6.66 7.36
CA LYS A 337 24.97 -7.34 8.56
C LYS A 337 26.50 -7.24 8.73
N SER A 338 27.24 -6.94 7.66
CA SER A 338 28.70 -6.76 7.66
C SER A 338 29.18 -5.48 8.35
N ILE A 339 28.29 -4.54 8.65
CA ILE A 339 28.64 -3.22 9.22
C ILE A 339 28.91 -3.28 10.74
N GLY A 340 28.43 -4.33 11.41
CA GLY A 340 28.44 -4.44 12.86
C GLY A 340 27.35 -3.59 13.51
N GLU A 341 27.11 -3.85 14.79
CA GLU A 341 26.01 -3.21 15.53
C GLU A 341 26.39 -1.82 16.08
N GLY A 342 25.40 -0.94 16.23
CA GLY A 342 25.52 0.30 16.99
C GLY A 342 26.28 1.45 16.31
N ARG A 343 26.81 1.28 15.09
CA ARG A 343 27.56 2.35 14.39
C ARG A 343 26.69 3.60 14.20
N VAL A 344 27.21 4.75 14.65
CA VAL A 344 26.54 6.05 14.58
C VAL A 344 26.78 6.73 13.24
N TRP A 345 25.75 7.38 12.71
CA TRP A 345 25.74 8.08 11.42
C TRP A 345 25.17 9.49 11.56
N SER A 346 25.44 10.33 10.57
CA SER A 346 25.01 11.75 10.51
C SER A 346 24.37 12.15 9.18
N HIS A 347 24.72 11.44 8.10
CA HIS A 347 24.25 11.72 6.75
C HIS A 347 24.01 10.39 6.02
N VAL A 348 23.03 10.40 5.11
CA VAL A 348 22.78 9.31 4.17
C VAL A 348 22.83 9.83 2.73
N ARG A 349 23.26 8.97 1.81
CA ARG A 349 23.17 9.17 0.36
C ARG A 349 22.22 8.12 -0.19
N TYR A 350 21.08 8.56 -0.69
CA TYR A 350 20.12 7.73 -1.41
C TYR A 350 20.39 7.86 -2.91
N THR A 351 20.66 6.73 -3.56
CA THR A 351 21.03 6.67 -4.97
C THR A 351 20.05 5.77 -5.72
N VAL A 352 19.55 6.24 -6.86
CA VAL A 352 18.55 5.58 -7.70
C VAL A 352 19.11 5.26 -9.08
N TYR A 353 18.61 4.20 -9.71
CA TYR A 353 19.14 3.68 -10.97
C TYR A 353 18.03 3.45 -12.02
N PRO A 354 18.21 3.86 -13.28
CA PRO A 354 19.18 4.85 -13.75
C PRO A 354 18.79 6.29 -13.38
N ASP A 355 17.48 6.53 -13.27
CA ASP A 355 16.77 7.78 -13.02
C ASP A 355 15.33 7.41 -12.58
N GLY A 356 14.50 8.39 -12.19
CA GLY A 356 13.07 8.16 -11.94
C GLY A 356 12.46 8.98 -10.81
N GLY A 357 11.23 8.62 -10.42
CA GLY A 357 10.46 9.20 -9.33
C GLY A 357 10.41 8.33 -8.08
N SER A 358 10.80 8.90 -6.94
CA SER A 358 10.64 8.31 -5.60
C SER A 358 9.80 9.22 -4.71
N LYS A 359 8.87 8.64 -3.96
CA LYS A 359 7.91 9.39 -3.15
C LYS A 359 8.48 9.78 -1.79
N ARG A 360 9.03 8.82 -1.04
CA ARG A 360 9.58 9.02 0.31
C ARG A 360 10.85 8.23 0.55
N LEU A 361 11.65 8.73 1.49
CA LEU A 361 12.72 8.00 2.16
C LEU A 361 12.53 8.14 3.68
N ARG A 362 12.56 7.03 4.43
CA ARG A 362 12.63 7.02 5.90
C ARG A 362 13.86 6.30 6.37
N VAL A 363 14.56 6.85 7.35
CA VAL A 363 15.73 6.19 7.95
C VAL A 363 15.40 5.93 9.41
N TYR A 364 14.80 4.78 9.69
CA TYR A 364 14.35 4.43 11.03
C TYR A 364 15.53 4.02 11.90
N GLY A 365 15.65 4.64 13.07
CA GLY A 365 16.72 4.34 14.01
C GLY A 365 16.63 5.10 15.33
N TYR A 366 17.75 5.09 16.05
CA TYR A 366 17.84 5.52 17.44
C TYR A 366 18.84 6.66 17.60
N PRO A 367 18.45 7.83 18.13
CA PRO A 367 19.38 8.93 18.40
C PRO A 367 20.50 8.48 19.35
N LEU A 368 21.75 8.80 19.01
CA LEU A 368 22.91 8.46 19.82
C LEU A 368 24.07 9.43 19.52
N SER A 369 24.68 9.98 20.57
CA SER A 369 25.85 10.86 20.42
C SER A 369 26.99 10.13 19.70
N PRO A 370 27.69 10.77 18.75
CA PRO A 370 28.87 10.18 18.11
C PRO A 370 30.05 9.96 19.07
N SER A 371 30.01 10.56 20.27
CA SER A 371 30.97 10.31 21.34
C SER A 371 30.66 9.05 22.18
N ALA A 372 29.61 8.31 21.85
CA ALA A 372 29.21 7.11 22.60
C ALA A 372 30.23 5.98 22.44
N SER A 373 30.67 5.41 23.56
CA SER A 373 31.37 4.13 23.57
C SER A 373 30.32 3.02 23.63
N LEU A 374 30.16 2.28 22.53
CA LEU A 374 29.36 1.06 22.52
C LEU A 374 30.08 0.00 23.36
N THR A 375 29.47 -0.46 24.45
CA THR A 375 29.85 -1.75 25.02
C THR A 375 29.57 -2.84 23.98
N PRO A 376 30.58 -3.59 23.50
CA PRO A 376 30.34 -4.64 22.53
C PRO A 376 29.43 -5.71 23.15
N SER A 377 28.37 -6.09 22.45
CA SER A 377 27.51 -7.20 22.87
C SER A 377 28.32 -8.49 22.87
N THR A 378 28.57 -9.06 24.05
CA THR A 378 29.28 -10.33 24.21
C THR A 378 28.43 -11.55 23.85
N SER A 379 27.15 -11.36 23.55
CA SER A 379 26.19 -12.37 23.13
C SER A 379 26.29 -12.66 21.62
N ALA A 380 26.56 -13.91 21.25
CA ALA A 380 26.53 -14.39 19.86
C ALA A 380 25.09 -14.62 19.34
N GLU A 381 24.19 -13.68 19.64
CA GLU A 381 22.78 -13.72 19.23
C GLU A 381 22.56 -13.05 17.87
N LEU A 382 21.72 -13.65 17.03
CA LEU A 382 21.28 -13.06 15.78
C LEU A 382 19.90 -12.42 15.97
N ASN A 383 19.86 -11.10 16.10
CA ASN A 383 18.61 -10.34 16.19
C ASN A 383 18.16 -9.93 14.77
N LEU A 384 16.91 -10.22 14.41
CA LEU A 384 16.33 -9.97 13.10
C LEU A 384 15.17 -8.97 13.23
N PRO A 385 15.22 -7.79 12.58
CA PRO A 385 14.06 -6.92 12.49
C PRO A 385 12.98 -7.59 11.63
N VAL A 386 11.75 -7.60 12.11
CA VAL A 386 10.60 -8.02 11.31
C VAL A 386 10.14 -6.82 10.47
N LEU A 387 10.36 -6.88 9.15
CA LEU A 387 10.04 -5.80 8.19
C LEU A 387 8.84 -6.19 7.31
N PRO A 388 8.04 -5.27 6.75
CA PRO A 388 6.91 -5.63 5.89
C PRO A 388 7.27 -6.52 4.70
N LEU A 389 6.38 -7.47 4.41
CA LEU A 389 6.47 -8.33 3.24
C LEU A 389 6.26 -7.51 1.96
N THR A 390 7.25 -7.59 1.07
CA THR A 390 7.18 -7.01 -0.28
C THR A 390 7.63 -8.05 -1.30
N TYR A 391 7.07 -7.98 -2.51
CA TYR A 391 7.44 -8.89 -3.60
C TYR A 391 8.95 -8.88 -3.87
N GLU A 392 9.56 -7.70 -3.96
CA GLU A 392 10.99 -7.51 -4.22
C GLU A 392 11.89 -8.16 -3.16
N ALA A 393 11.54 -8.02 -1.87
CA ALA A 393 12.34 -8.57 -0.77
C ALA A 393 12.12 -10.08 -0.57
N PHE A 394 10.93 -10.60 -0.90
CA PHE A 394 10.61 -12.02 -0.75
C PHE A 394 11.00 -12.87 -1.97
N LYS A 395 11.18 -12.26 -3.15
CA LYS A 395 11.51 -12.94 -4.42
C LYS A 395 12.66 -13.98 -4.35
N PRO A 396 13.72 -13.84 -3.53
CA PRO A 396 14.76 -14.88 -3.42
C PRO A 396 14.27 -16.19 -2.76
N TYR A 397 13.15 -16.16 -2.03
CA TYR A 397 12.63 -17.25 -1.21
C TYR A 397 11.31 -17.84 -1.75
N GLY A 398 10.77 -17.28 -2.83
CA GLY A 398 9.46 -17.66 -3.37
C GLY A 398 8.68 -16.49 -3.94
N GLN A 399 7.35 -16.58 -3.85
CA GLN A 399 6.41 -15.61 -4.40
C GLN A 399 5.45 -15.05 -3.35
N VAL A 400 4.99 -13.81 -3.56
CA VAL A 400 3.93 -13.18 -2.77
C VAL A 400 2.63 -13.20 -3.58
N ILE A 401 1.58 -13.76 -2.99
CA ILE A 401 0.25 -13.91 -3.57
C ILE A 401 -0.58 -12.73 -3.05
N GLN A 402 -0.81 -11.71 -3.88
CA GLN A 402 -1.60 -10.53 -3.52
C GLN A 402 -2.20 -9.86 -4.78
N GLY A 403 -3.28 -9.10 -4.63
CA GLY A 403 -3.69 -8.13 -5.64
C GLY A 403 -2.82 -6.87 -5.59
N TYR A 404 -2.99 -6.01 -6.60
CA TYR A 404 -2.28 -4.73 -6.70
C TYR A 404 -3.27 -3.57 -6.89
N SER A 405 -3.02 -2.42 -6.24
CA SER A 405 -3.90 -1.23 -6.35
C SER A 405 -4.11 -0.77 -7.78
N PHE A 406 -3.07 -0.87 -8.62
CA PHE A 406 -3.16 -0.66 -10.06
C PHE A 406 -2.75 -1.92 -10.82
N PRO A 407 -3.43 -2.29 -11.92
CA PRO A 407 -2.93 -3.32 -12.84
C PRO A 407 -1.50 -3.03 -13.34
N SER A 408 -1.15 -1.75 -13.48
CA SER A 408 0.20 -1.29 -13.84
C SER A 408 1.22 -1.30 -12.70
N SER A 409 0.81 -1.52 -11.44
CA SER A 409 1.72 -1.71 -10.30
C SER A 409 2.06 -3.18 -10.01
N ALA A 410 1.53 -4.11 -10.80
CA ALA A 410 1.94 -5.52 -10.76
C ALA A 410 3.45 -5.66 -11.11
N PRO A 411 4.18 -6.59 -10.47
CA PRO A 411 5.59 -6.81 -10.77
C PRO A 411 5.83 -7.19 -12.24
N LYS A 412 6.96 -6.72 -12.80
CA LYS A 412 7.33 -7.01 -14.19
C LYS A 412 7.39 -8.52 -14.45
N GLY A 413 6.57 -8.99 -15.39
CA GLY A 413 6.42 -10.41 -15.74
C GLY A 413 5.12 -11.04 -15.27
N ILE A 414 4.37 -10.37 -14.38
CA ILE A 414 2.98 -10.72 -14.06
C ILE A 414 2.07 -10.14 -15.14
N ASN A 415 1.35 -11.02 -15.84
CA ASN A 415 0.30 -10.59 -16.76
C ASN A 415 -0.96 -10.23 -15.96
N VAL A 416 -1.67 -9.19 -16.39
CA VAL A 416 -2.93 -8.76 -15.77
C VAL A 416 -4.00 -8.64 -16.86
N THR A 417 -5.09 -9.39 -16.70
CA THR A 417 -6.23 -9.35 -17.63
C THR A 417 -7.49 -8.89 -16.92
N VAL A 418 -8.45 -8.39 -17.70
CA VAL A 418 -9.81 -8.12 -17.21
C VAL A 418 -10.61 -9.42 -17.24
N ALA A 419 -11.30 -9.74 -16.15
CA ALA A 419 -12.10 -10.93 -15.96
C ALA A 419 -13.54 -10.59 -15.53
N ASN A 420 -14.39 -11.62 -15.40
CA ASN A 420 -15.77 -11.55 -14.88
C ASN A 420 -16.63 -10.45 -15.53
N GLN A 421 -16.58 -10.35 -16.87
CA GLN A 421 -17.27 -9.31 -17.66
C GLN A 421 -16.93 -7.86 -17.26
N GLY A 422 -15.71 -7.60 -16.80
CA GLY A 422 -15.25 -6.26 -16.44
C GLY A 422 -15.22 -5.97 -14.93
N THR A 423 -15.71 -6.88 -14.09
CA THR A 423 -15.77 -6.67 -12.64
C THR A 423 -14.54 -7.16 -11.88
N ALA A 424 -13.55 -7.78 -12.54
CA ALA A 424 -12.32 -8.23 -11.87
C ALA A 424 -11.05 -7.96 -12.68
N ALA A 425 -9.94 -7.74 -11.99
CA ALA A 425 -8.59 -7.81 -12.55
C ALA A 425 -7.91 -9.12 -12.11
N LYS A 426 -7.54 -9.99 -13.06
CA LYS A 426 -6.85 -11.25 -12.81
C LYS A 426 -5.34 -11.05 -12.94
N PHE A 427 -4.63 -11.13 -11.83
CA PHE A 427 -3.17 -11.18 -11.76
C PHE A 427 -2.73 -12.64 -11.94
N HIS A 428 -2.04 -12.94 -13.05
CA HIS A 428 -1.71 -14.29 -13.45
C HIS A 428 -0.44 -14.84 -12.76
N ARG A 429 -0.50 -16.09 -12.30
CA ARG A 429 0.69 -16.90 -11.91
C ARG A 429 1.56 -16.24 -10.82
N LEU A 430 0.91 -15.74 -9.77
CA LEU A 430 1.52 -15.16 -8.56
C LEU A 430 2.06 -16.21 -7.57
N GLY A 431 1.74 -17.49 -7.74
CA GLY A 431 2.35 -18.58 -6.99
C GLY A 431 2.51 -19.82 -7.86
N LYS A 432 3.59 -20.57 -7.63
CA LYS A 432 3.90 -21.83 -8.32
C LYS A 432 3.39 -23.03 -7.54
N ILE A 433 3.06 -24.11 -8.25
CA ILE A 433 2.73 -25.41 -7.64
C ILE A 433 3.58 -26.46 -8.37
N GLU A 434 4.79 -26.71 -7.86
CA GLU A 434 5.83 -27.54 -8.48
C GLU A 434 6.21 -28.74 -7.60
N GLU A 435 6.62 -29.84 -8.24
CA GLU A 435 7.10 -31.08 -7.61
C GLU A 435 8.31 -31.61 -8.38
N THR A 436 9.39 -31.97 -7.69
CA THR A 436 10.68 -32.37 -8.28
C THR A 436 11.32 -33.58 -7.59
N TYR A 437 10.53 -34.48 -6.98
CA TYR A 437 11.04 -35.68 -6.32
C TYR A 437 11.92 -36.54 -7.25
N PRO A 438 13.16 -36.88 -6.87
CA PRO A 438 13.97 -37.84 -7.59
C PRO A 438 13.33 -39.24 -7.61
N GLU A 439 13.66 -40.02 -8.63
CA GLU A 439 13.18 -41.41 -8.76
C GLU A 439 13.57 -42.23 -7.51
N GLY A 440 12.58 -42.88 -6.89
CA GLY A 440 12.77 -43.68 -5.68
C GLY A 440 12.76 -42.92 -4.34
N VAL A 441 12.74 -41.58 -4.33
CA VAL A 441 12.74 -40.76 -3.10
C VAL A 441 11.32 -40.51 -2.55
N GLY A 442 10.28 -40.87 -3.32
CA GLY A 442 8.88 -40.81 -2.88
C GLY A 442 7.93 -41.36 -3.94
N LYS A 443 6.62 -41.28 -3.67
CA LYS A 443 5.57 -41.43 -4.69
C LYS A 443 4.81 -40.11 -4.80
N PRO A 444 4.50 -39.62 -6.02
CA PRO A 444 3.71 -38.40 -6.19
C PRO A 444 2.29 -38.65 -5.67
N GLY A 445 1.93 -37.99 -4.57
CA GLY A 445 0.65 -38.18 -3.88
C GLY A 445 -0.50 -37.27 -4.35
N GLY A 446 -0.19 -36.27 -5.20
CA GLY A 446 -1.13 -35.25 -5.66
C GLY A 446 -1.00 -33.93 -4.89
N SER A 447 -1.36 -32.82 -5.53
CA SER A 447 -1.45 -31.51 -4.87
C SER A 447 -2.86 -31.31 -4.28
N PHE A 448 -2.94 -30.73 -3.10
CA PHE A 448 -4.21 -30.48 -2.40
C PHE A 448 -4.24 -29.08 -1.80
N VAL A 449 -5.45 -28.62 -1.49
CA VAL A 449 -5.69 -27.50 -0.58
C VAL A 449 -6.20 -28.06 0.75
N GLY A 450 -5.45 -27.78 1.82
CA GLY A 450 -5.88 -27.94 3.22
C GLY A 450 -6.27 -26.60 3.85
N CYS A 451 -6.64 -26.62 5.13
CA CYS A 451 -6.92 -25.40 5.89
C CYS A 451 -6.33 -25.46 7.30
N VAL A 452 -5.72 -24.36 7.74
CA VAL A 452 -5.10 -24.20 9.06
C VAL A 452 -5.82 -23.13 9.85
N LYS A 453 -6.17 -23.41 11.11
CA LYS A 453 -6.48 -22.40 12.11
C LYS A 453 -5.26 -22.18 13.00
N ALA A 454 -4.71 -20.97 13.04
CA ALA A 454 -3.59 -20.62 13.92
C ALA A 454 -3.98 -19.49 14.86
N GLN A 455 -4.00 -19.81 16.16
CA GLN A 455 -4.23 -18.85 17.22
C GLN A 455 -3.06 -17.87 17.36
N SER A 456 -3.38 -16.65 17.77
CA SER A 456 -2.38 -15.62 18.06
C SER A 456 -1.35 -16.13 19.08
N ARG A 457 -0.07 -16.11 18.70
CA ARG A 457 1.02 -16.53 19.60
C ARG A 457 1.62 -15.37 20.39
N LEU A 458 1.44 -14.14 19.92
CA LEU A 458 1.94 -12.92 20.52
C LEU A 458 0.88 -11.81 20.42
N GLU A 459 0.63 -11.15 21.55
CA GLU A 459 0.04 -9.81 21.52
C GLU A 459 1.02 -8.84 20.87
N VAL A 460 0.52 -7.90 20.06
CA VAL A 460 1.32 -6.81 19.52
C VAL A 460 1.66 -5.87 20.67
N ARG A 461 2.91 -5.89 21.10
CA ARG A 461 3.47 -5.03 22.14
C ARG A 461 4.86 -4.58 21.71
N ASP A 462 5.17 -3.31 21.97
CA ASP A 462 6.39 -2.64 21.54
C ASP A 462 7.63 -3.46 21.96
N GLY A 463 8.43 -3.85 20.96
CA GLY A 463 9.71 -4.50 21.20
C GLY A 463 9.65 -5.98 21.61
N ALA A 464 8.53 -6.66 21.35
CA ALA A 464 8.41 -8.10 21.60
C ALA A 464 9.54 -8.89 20.90
N LYS A 465 10.26 -9.68 21.70
CA LYS A 465 11.36 -10.56 21.26
C LYS A 465 10.91 -12.01 21.30
N MET A 466 11.08 -12.75 20.19
CA MET A 466 10.69 -14.15 20.06
C MET A 466 11.86 -14.98 19.55
N LYS A 467 12.12 -16.16 20.13
CA LYS A 467 13.17 -17.07 19.66
C LYS A 467 12.69 -17.88 18.45
N VAL A 468 13.55 -18.01 17.45
CA VAL A 468 13.39 -18.92 16.30
C VAL A 468 14.01 -20.26 16.71
N GLU A 469 13.18 -21.22 17.11
CA GLU A 469 13.66 -22.51 17.65
C GLU A 469 13.90 -23.57 16.56
N LEU A 470 13.21 -23.43 15.43
CA LEU A 470 13.19 -24.40 14.34
C LEU A 470 13.10 -23.71 12.97
N LEU A 471 13.79 -24.25 11.97
CA LEU A 471 13.51 -24.02 10.56
C LEU A 471 13.21 -25.36 9.90
N GLU A 472 12.19 -25.37 9.05
CA GLU A 472 11.79 -26.51 8.24
C GLU A 472 11.94 -26.23 6.75
N ARG A 473 12.11 -27.28 5.94
CA ARG A 473 12.33 -27.18 4.50
C ARG A 473 11.60 -28.32 3.79
N HIS A 474 11.02 -27.98 2.64
CA HIS A 474 10.43 -28.91 1.68
C HIS A 474 11.35 -28.96 0.44
N PRO A 475 12.29 -29.91 0.32
CA PRO A 475 13.34 -29.86 -0.70
C PRO A 475 12.86 -30.02 -2.15
N TYR A 476 11.70 -30.65 -2.35
CA TYR A 476 11.21 -31.07 -3.67
C TYR A 476 9.83 -30.52 -4.03
N THR A 477 9.23 -29.67 -3.20
CA THR A 477 7.88 -29.16 -3.41
C THR A 477 7.76 -27.71 -2.96
N THR A 478 7.03 -26.91 -3.71
CA THR A 478 6.53 -25.60 -3.25
C THR A 478 5.43 -25.79 -2.21
N GLN A 479 5.32 -24.87 -1.24
CA GLN A 479 4.21 -24.83 -0.28
C GLN A 479 3.72 -23.39 -0.17
N ALA A 480 2.40 -23.19 -0.23
CA ALA A 480 1.81 -21.86 -0.12
C ALA A 480 0.79 -21.75 1.03
N PHE A 481 0.77 -20.59 1.67
CA PHE A 481 -0.14 -20.22 2.74
C PHE A 481 -0.86 -18.93 2.35
N ILE A 482 -2.17 -18.98 2.31
CA ILE A 482 -3.04 -17.87 1.89
C ILE A 482 -4.03 -17.60 3.02
N PRO A 483 -3.94 -16.45 3.72
CA PRO A 483 -4.91 -16.12 4.76
C PRO A 483 -6.31 -15.99 4.16
N LEU A 484 -7.29 -16.62 4.80
CA LEU A 484 -8.70 -16.50 4.44
C LEU A 484 -9.30 -15.21 5.02
N GLY A 485 -10.42 -14.77 4.45
CA GLY A 485 -11.20 -13.65 4.96
C GLY A 485 -11.88 -13.94 6.31
N ARG A 486 -12.70 -12.99 6.77
CA ARG A 486 -13.43 -13.07 8.04
C ARG A 486 -14.80 -12.42 7.91
N PRO A 487 -15.85 -12.86 8.64
CA PRO A 487 -17.10 -12.11 8.75
C PRO A 487 -16.84 -10.70 9.29
N ALA A 488 -17.61 -9.70 8.81
CA ALA A 488 -17.44 -8.28 9.17
C ALA A 488 -17.38 -8.04 10.69
N ASP A 489 -18.32 -8.62 11.45
CA ASP A 489 -18.42 -8.47 12.91
C ASP A 489 -17.30 -9.15 13.73
N SER A 490 -16.29 -9.74 13.08
CA SER A 490 -15.17 -10.38 13.78
C SER A 490 -14.24 -9.34 14.43
N PRO A 491 -13.41 -9.73 15.42
CA PRO A 491 -12.24 -8.93 15.79
C PRO A 491 -11.31 -8.72 14.59
N PRO A 492 -10.53 -7.62 14.52
CA PRO A 492 -9.55 -7.38 13.48
C PRO A 492 -8.64 -8.59 13.25
N PRO A 493 -8.24 -8.89 12.00
CA PRO A 493 -7.43 -10.05 11.71
C PRO A 493 -6.03 -9.83 12.27
N GLY A 494 -5.38 -10.93 12.66
CA GLY A 494 -3.96 -10.87 12.89
C GLY A 494 -3.19 -10.50 11.62
N ALA A 495 -1.96 -10.06 11.79
CA ALA A 495 -0.93 -10.23 10.76
C ALA A 495 -0.16 -11.52 11.05
N PHE A 496 0.75 -11.91 10.15
CA PHE A 496 1.60 -13.07 10.40
C PHE A 496 3.06 -12.83 10.04
N ILE A 497 3.95 -13.52 10.75
CA ILE A 497 5.39 -13.42 10.54
C ILE A 497 5.87 -14.60 9.70
N VAL A 498 6.60 -14.29 8.64
CA VAL A 498 7.23 -15.22 7.71
C VAL A 498 8.74 -15.15 7.90
N VAL A 499 9.35 -16.19 8.50
CA VAL A 499 10.80 -16.29 8.64
C VAL A 499 11.34 -17.21 7.57
N VAL A 500 12.35 -16.78 6.80
CA VAL A 500 12.92 -17.54 5.67
C VAL A 500 14.44 -17.41 5.59
N ALA A 501 15.11 -18.45 5.10
CA ALA A 501 16.53 -18.45 4.73
C ALA A 501 16.76 -19.26 3.45
N LEU A 502 17.76 -18.86 2.67
CA LEU A 502 18.27 -19.67 1.56
C LEU A 502 19.05 -20.87 2.10
N ASN A 503 19.19 -21.89 1.26
CA ASN A 503 20.05 -23.02 1.56
C ASN A 503 21.55 -22.65 1.42
N GLY A 504 22.34 -23.00 2.42
CA GLY A 504 23.79 -22.83 2.45
C GLY A 504 24.53 -23.94 1.71
N ALA A 505 25.82 -23.72 1.47
CA ALA A 505 26.70 -24.70 0.82
C ALA A 505 26.97 -25.97 1.65
N ASP A 506 26.59 -25.96 2.93
CA ASP A 506 26.63 -27.11 3.87
C ASP A 506 25.26 -27.81 4.03
N ASP A 507 24.30 -27.48 3.15
CA ASP A 507 22.91 -27.96 3.13
C ASP A 507 22.13 -27.65 4.42
N LYS A 508 22.40 -26.48 5.00
CA LYS A 508 21.72 -25.92 6.18
C LYS A 508 21.25 -24.48 5.92
N PRO A 509 20.42 -23.86 6.77
CA PRO A 509 20.01 -22.47 6.59
C PRO A 509 21.21 -21.49 6.58
N ASP A 510 21.38 -20.71 5.50
CA ASP A 510 22.38 -19.63 5.49
C ASP A 510 21.87 -18.45 6.33
N LEU A 511 22.35 -18.34 7.57
CA LEU A 511 22.00 -17.26 8.51
C LEU A 511 22.44 -15.85 8.07
N LYS A 512 23.26 -15.70 7.02
CA LYS A 512 23.45 -14.39 6.38
C LYS A 512 22.18 -13.98 5.64
N THR A 513 21.55 -14.93 4.97
CA THR A 513 20.32 -14.76 4.16
C THR A 513 19.05 -14.80 4.99
N VAL A 514 19.05 -15.26 6.24
CA VAL A 514 17.81 -15.30 7.05
C VAL A 514 17.21 -13.90 7.19
N ARG A 515 15.89 -13.80 6.98
CA ARG A 515 15.04 -12.61 7.09
C ARG A 515 13.71 -12.97 7.74
N ALA A 516 13.04 -11.97 8.32
CA ALA A 516 11.71 -12.09 8.88
C ALA A 516 10.81 -10.99 8.31
N PHE A 517 9.64 -11.39 7.81
CA PHE A 517 8.69 -10.50 7.15
C PHE A 517 7.37 -10.43 7.90
N LEU A 518 6.78 -9.24 8.02
CA LEU A 518 5.41 -9.02 8.48
C LEU A 518 4.48 -9.02 7.26
N ALA A 519 3.65 -10.04 7.15
CA ALA A 519 2.65 -10.20 6.10
C ALA A 519 1.25 -9.85 6.63
N THR A 520 0.47 -9.10 5.85
CA THR A 520 -0.93 -8.79 6.17
C THR A 520 -1.86 -9.94 5.75
N ALA A 521 -3.10 -9.96 6.23
CA ALA A 521 -4.07 -10.97 5.81
C ALA A 521 -4.47 -10.88 4.31
N ALA A 522 -4.13 -9.78 3.61
CA ALA A 522 -4.26 -9.66 2.14
C ALA A 522 -3.05 -10.21 1.35
N GLN A 523 -2.08 -10.82 2.02
CA GLN A 523 -0.88 -11.37 1.39
C GLN A 523 -0.73 -12.85 1.74
N GLY A 524 -0.80 -13.71 0.74
CA GLY A 524 -0.29 -15.07 0.84
C GLY A 524 1.20 -15.14 0.50
N VAL A 525 1.86 -16.21 0.91
CA VAL A 525 3.24 -16.54 0.51
C VAL A 525 3.28 -17.95 -0.09
N SER A 526 4.12 -18.12 -1.11
CA SER A 526 4.47 -19.41 -1.71
C SER A 526 5.97 -19.58 -1.61
N PHE A 527 6.45 -20.56 -0.84
CA PHE A 527 7.87 -20.87 -0.72
C PHE A 527 8.34 -21.68 -1.93
N ASP A 528 9.50 -21.32 -2.48
CA ASP A 528 10.16 -22.16 -3.49
C ASP A 528 10.68 -23.46 -2.84
N ALA A 529 10.78 -24.54 -3.65
CA ALA A 529 11.34 -25.80 -3.20
C ALA A 529 12.79 -25.61 -2.71
N GLY A 530 13.12 -26.19 -1.57
CA GLY A 530 14.46 -26.07 -0.95
C GLY A 530 14.67 -24.83 -0.08
N ILE A 531 13.64 -24.00 0.14
CA ILE A 531 13.72 -22.84 1.05
C ILE A 531 13.44 -23.24 2.50
N TRP A 532 14.34 -22.83 3.40
CA TRP A 532 14.17 -22.98 4.84
C TRP A 532 13.23 -21.89 5.36
N HIS A 533 12.24 -22.26 6.16
CA HIS A 533 11.27 -21.34 6.75
C HIS A 533 10.86 -21.75 8.16
N HIS A 534 10.34 -20.83 8.97
CA HIS A 534 9.67 -21.17 10.23
C HIS A 534 8.17 -21.33 9.97
N SER A 535 7.50 -22.25 10.69
CA SER A 535 6.04 -22.34 10.71
C SER A 535 5.42 -20.98 11.07
N LEU A 536 4.33 -20.58 10.40
CA LEU A 536 3.80 -19.22 10.48
C LEU A 536 3.35 -18.82 11.90
N PHE A 537 3.67 -17.58 12.28
CA PHE A 537 3.26 -16.99 13.56
C PHE A 537 2.21 -15.90 13.37
N THR A 538 0.97 -16.14 13.82
CA THR A 538 -0.04 -15.08 13.87
C THR A 538 0.22 -14.15 15.06
N ILE A 539 0.09 -12.83 14.82
CA ILE A 539 0.23 -11.76 15.83
C ILE A 539 -1.00 -10.87 15.85
N GLY A 540 -1.39 -10.38 17.04
CA GLY A 540 -2.48 -9.42 17.23
C GLY A 540 -3.90 -9.99 17.16
N GLY A 541 -4.11 -11.07 16.41
CA GLY A 541 -5.38 -11.80 16.32
C GLY A 541 -5.16 -13.24 15.87
N ASP A 542 -6.23 -14.00 15.69
CA ASP A 542 -6.19 -15.33 15.07
C ASP A 542 -6.23 -15.19 13.53
N LEU A 543 -5.73 -16.21 12.82
CA LEU A 543 -5.86 -16.30 11.37
C LEU A 543 -6.20 -17.73 10.94
N GLU A 544 -7.03 -17.82 9.89
CA GLU A 544 -7.31 -19.05 9.15
C GLU A 544 -6.58 -18.95 7.81
N TYR A 545 -5.94 -20.04 7.36
CA TYR A 545 -5.18 -20.08 6.10
C TYR A 545 -5.67 -21.25 5.25
N ALA A 546 -5.82 -21.03 3.95
CA ALA A 546 -5.71 -22.12 2.99
C ALA A 546 -4.24 -22.47 2.80
N VAL A 547 -3.92 -23.77 2.83
CA VAL A 547 -2.56 -24.29 2.61
C VAL A 547 -2.55 -25.12 1.35
N ILE A 548 -1.70 -24.76 0.40
CA ILE A 548 -1.52 -25.49 -0.84
C ILE A 548 -0.21 -26.25 -0.73
N GLU A 549 -0.31 -27.58 -0.77
CA GLU A 549 0.83 -28.46 -0.55
C GLU A 549 0.66 -29.79 -1.29
N ARG A 550 1.73 -30.58 -1.27
CA ARG A 550 1.72 -31.98 -1.69
C ARG A 550 1.40 -32.86 -0.49
N GLY A 551 0.28 -33.57 -0.58
CA GLY A 551 -0.10 -34.63 0.35
C GLY A 551 0.08 -36.00 -0.31
N THR A 552 -0.20 -37.07 0.43
CA THR A 552 -0.47 -38.37 -0.17
C THR A 552 -1.85 -38.86 0.28
N PRO A 553 -2.53 -39.75 -0.46
CA PRO A 553 -3.83 -40.31 -0.05
C PRO A 553 -3.76 -41.19 1.21
N ASP A 554 -2.56 -41.45 1.72
CA ASP A 554 -2.29 -42.20 2.94
C ASP A 554 -1.78 -41.23 4.03
N PRO A 555 -2.58 -40.92 5.06
CA PRO A 555 -2.17 -40.04 6.16
C PRO A 555 -0.96 -40.53 6.97
N SER A 556 -0.53 -41.79 6.80
CA SER A 556 0.71 -42.29 7.42
C SER A 556 1.98 -42.02 6.59
N SER A 557 1.83 -41.62 5.33
CA SER A 557 2.91 -41.28 4.40
C SER A 557 3.08 -39.76 4.33
N LEU A 558 3.89 -39.22 5.25
CA LEU A 558 4.21 -37.78 5.31
C LEU A 558 5.08 -37.31 4.13
N ALA A 559 4.91 -36.04 3.75
CA ALA A 559 5.81 -35.38 2.81
C ALA A 559 7.25 -35.34 3.36
N TYR A 560 8.25 -35.37 2.46
CA TYR A 560 9.66 -35.25 2.85
C TYR A 560 9.97 -33.82 3.33
N VAL A 561 9.94 -33.63 4.66
CA VAL A 561 10.20 -32.36 5.34
C VAL A 561 11.40 -32.53 6.26
N GLU A 562 12.36 -31.62 6.13
CA GLU A 562 13.54 -31.55 6.99
C GLU A 562 13.36 -30.49 8.06
N LYS A 563 13.93 -30.70 9.25
CA LYS A 563 13.74 -29.85 10.42
C LYS A 563 15.07 -29.68 11.17
N VAL A 564 15.51 -28.43 11.37
CA VAL A 564 16.78 -28.09 12.04
C VAL A 564 16.60 -26.89 12.97
N SER A 565 17.29 -26.88 14.12
CA SER A 565 17.42 -25.64 14.90
C SER A 565 18.49 -24.72 14.29
N PRO A 566 18.31 -23.39 14.32
CA PRO A 566 19.36 -22.45 13.91
C PRO A 566 20.68 -22.67 14.66
N SER A 567 21.81 -22.52 13.97
CA SER A 567 23.15 -22.70 14.55
C SER A 567 23.61 -21.54 15.45
N LEU A 568 22.86 -20.45 15.48
CA LEU A 568 23.00 -19.32 16.40
C LEU A 568 21.65 -19.02 17.03
N ASP A 569 21.67 -18.58 18.28
CA ASP A 569 20.48 -18.12 19.00
C ASP A 569 19.85 -16.94 18.25
N THR A 570 18.78 -17.23 17.51
CA THR A 570 18.16 -16.31 16.56
C THR A 570 16.85 -15.78 17.15
N TYR A 571 16.70 -14.46 17.17
CA TYR A 571 15.55 -13.79 17.76
C TYR A 571 14.92 -12.81 16.77
N LEU A 572 13.60 -12.90 16.65
CA LEU A 572 12.76 -11.92 15.97
C LEU A 572 12.58 -10.72 16.90
N GLN A 573 12.82 -9.53 16.38
CA GLN A 573 12.45 -8.27 17.01
C GLN A 573 11.26 -7.71 16.26
N ILE A 574 10.10 -7.71 16.92
CA ILE A 574 8.86 -7.12 16.39
C ILE A 574 8.88 -5.66 16.82
N PRO A 575 9.22 -4.71 15.92
CA PRO A 575 9.16 -3.31 16.28
C PRO A 575 7.71 -2.89 16.56
N PRO A 576 7.48 -1.85 17.38
CA PRO A 576 6.23 -1.11 17.26
C PRO A 576 6.08 -0.68 15.80
N PHE A 577 5.00 -1.14 15.18
CA PHE A 577 4.77 -0.97 13.76
C PHE A 577 3.28 -0.61 13.60
N PRO A 578 2.87 0.66 13.49
CA PRO A 578 3.70 1.86 13.47
C PRO A 578 4.58 2.11 14.68
N PRO A 579 5.75 2.74 14.47
CA PRO A 579 6.19 3.80 15.34
C PRO A 579 5.04 4.82 15.51
N THR A 580 4.59 4.99 16.74
CA THR A 580 3.52 5.93 17.13
C THR A 580 3.86 7.40 16.83
N SER A 581 5.15 7.69 16.63
CA SER A 581 5.71 8.99 16.22
C SER A 581 5.38 9.45 14.80
N LEU A 582 4.66 8.65 13.98
CA LEU A 582 4.13 9.13 12.71
C LEU A 582 3.11 10.27 12.90
N PRO A 583 3.23 11.41 12.18
CA PRO A 583 2.28 12.51 12.32
C PRO A 583 0.82 12.11 12.02
N PRO A 584 -0.17 12.68 12.75
CA PRO A 584 -1.58 12.51 12.44
C PRO A 584 -1.88 13.00 11.01
N GLY A 585 -2.54 12.18 10.19
CA GLY A 585 -2.81 12.48 8.77
C GLY A 585 -2.12 11.53 7.78
N THR A 586 -1.28 10.60 8.26
CA THR A 586 -0.72 9.49 7.46
C THR A 586 -1.76 8.48 6.92
N ILE A 587 -3.04 8.65 7.26
CA ILE A 587 -4.14 7.69 7.04
C ILE A 587 -5.32 8.33 6.28
N GLU A 588 -5.28 9.63 5.95
CA GLU A 588 -6.25 10.14 4.96
C GLU A 588 -5.89 9.57 3.59
N THR A 589 -6.55 8.46 3.25
CA THR A 589 -6.54 7.88 1.92
C THR A 589 -6.89 8.98 0.94
N ALA A 590 -6.03 9.20 -0.06
CA ALA A 590 -6.51 9.80 -1.28
C ALA A 590 -7.64 8.89 -1.78
N HIS A 591 -8.89 9.35 -1.71
CA HIS A 591 -9.98 8.72 -2.45
C HIS A 591 -9.67 8.95 -3.93
N ILE A 592 -8.84 8.08 -4.50
CA ILE A 592 -8.57 8.04 -5.93
C ILE A 592 -9.91 7.69 -6.57
N PRO A 593 -10.54 8.61 -7.32
CA PRO A 593 -11.78 8.28 -7.99
C PRO A 593 -11.47 7.13 -8.95
N HIS A 594 -12.20 6.02 -8.85
CA HIS A 594 -12.07 4.96 -9.84
C HIS A 594 -12.20 5.58 -11.23
N PRO A 595 -11.34 5.22 -12.20
CA PRO A 595 -11.49 5.70 -13.56
C PRO A 595 -12.90 5.33 -14.02
N ALA A 596 -13.67 6.34 -14.45
CA ALA A 596 -14.98 6.11 -15.03
C ALA A 596 -14.83 5.06 -16.15
N PRO A 597 -15.79 4.12 -16.31
CA PRO A 597 -15.69 3.09 -17.33
C PRO A 597 -15.40 3.75 -18.67
N VAL A 598 -14.38 3.25 -19.36
CA VAL A 598 -13.89 3.84 -20.61
C VAL A 598 -15.02 3.80 -21.64
N HIS A 599 -15.74 4.91 -21.76
CA HIS A 599 -16.56 5.17 -22.92
C HIS A 599 -15.62 5.20 -24.11
N THR A 600 -15.77 4.21 -24.98
CA THR A 600 -15.07 4.15 -26.26
C THR A 600 -15.56 5.30 -27.14
N HIS A 601 -14.97 6.48 -26.95
CA HIS A 601 -15.03 7.55 -27.93
C HIS A 601 -14.38 7.01 -29.20
N THR A 602 -15.22 6.66 -30.18
CA THR A 602 -14.78 6.39 -31.54
C THR A 602 -14.17 7.66 -32.10
N LEU A 603 -12.84 7.75 -32.02
CA LEU A 603 -12.06 8.76 -32.70
C LEU A 603 -12.37 8.66 -34.20
N SER A 604 -13.04 9.68 -34.73
CA SER A 604 -13.26 9.81 -36.16
C SER A 604 -11.98 10.34 -36.80
N ASP A 605 -11.09 9.44 -37.21
CA ASP A 605 -9.91 9.79 -38.00
C ASP A 605 -10.34 10.38 -39.34
N GLY A 606 -10.07 11.67 -39.52
CA GLY A 606 -10.25 12.35 -40.80
C GLY A 606 -8.96 12.31 -41.61
N HIS A 607 -8.89 11.43 -42.61
CA HIS A 607 -7.92 11.55 -43.70
C HIS A 607 -8.50 11.09 -45.04
N ASP A 608 -8.17 11.87 -46.09
CA ASP A 608 -8.65 11.69 -47.46
C ASP A 608 -8.17 10.37 -48.11
N HIS A 609 -9.09 9.71 -48.82
CA HIS A 609 -8.78 8.68 -49.82
C HIS A 609 -9.50 8.96 -51.14
N PRO A 610 -8.79 9.00 -52.28
CA PRO A 610 -9.41 8.95 -53.60
C PRO A 610 -9.38 7.53 -54.21
N LYS A 611 -10.59 6.98 -54.49
CA LYS A 611 -10.88 5.98 -55.56
C LYS A 611 -10.34 4.54 -55.31
N THR A 612 -11.05 3.44 -55.64
CA THR A 612 -12.27 3.23 -56.45
C THR A 612 -12.90 1.83 -56.22
N ASN A 613 -14.21 1.71 -56.49
CA ASN A 613 -14.99 0.52 -56.92
C ASN A 613 -15.22 -0.68 -55.96
N GLY A 614 -16.50 -0.97 -55.67
CA GLY A 614 -16.95 -2.30 -55.18
C GLY A 614 -18.21 -2.31 -54.29
N HIS A 615 -19.41 -2.18 -54.86
CA HIS A 615 -20.71 -2.48 -54.20
C HIS A 615 -21.22 -3.88 -54.60
N PRO A 616 -22.27 -4.45 -53.96
CA PRO A 616 -22.94 -4.11 -52.69
C PRO A 616 -22.63 -5.21 -51.62
N ALA A 617 -23.33 -5.47 -50.51
CA ALA A 617 -24.54 -4.94 -49.85
C ALA A 617 -24.39 -5.16 -48.31
N GLY A 618 -25.23 -4.63 -47.41
CA GLY A 618 -26.37 -3.73 -47.55
C GLY A 618 -26.80 -3.13 -46.20
N SER A 619 -27.64 -2.09 -46.26
CA SER A 619 -28.35 -1.43 -45.14
C SER A 619 -28.86 -2.39 -44.05
N GLY A 620 -28.88 -2.05 -42.75
CA GLY A 620 -28.92 -0.72 -42.14
C GLY A 620 -30.28 -0.49 -41.47
N PHE A 621 -30.30 -0.34 -40.14
CA PHE A 621 -31.52 -0.14 -39.35
C PHE A 621 -31.34 1.00 -38.35
N LEU A 622 -32.19 2.02 -38.44
CA LEU A 622 -32.42 2.99 -37.35
C LEU A 622 -33.87 3.49 -37.39
N SER A 623 -34.48 3.58 -36.19
CA SER A 623 -35.84 4.05 -35.90
C SER A 623 -36.99 3.19 -36.49
N SER A 624 -38.05 2.85 -35.76
CA SER A 624 -38.88 3.75 -34.98
C SER A 624 -39.98 3.00 -34.18
N ILE A 625 -40.82 3.77 -33.46
CA ILE A 625 -42.13 3.44 -32.88
C ILE A 625 -42.17 2.89 -31.44
N LEU A 626 -42.81 3.70 -30.58
CA LEU A 626 -43.38 3.34 -29.28
C LEU A 626 -44.86 2.94 -29.44
N HIS A 627 -45.32 2.10 -28.50
CA HIS A 627 -46.70 1.88 -28.04
C HIS A 627 -47.61 0.79 -28.65
N HIS A 628 -48.22 0.08 -27.68
CA HIS A 628 -49.41 -0.79 -27.69
C HIS A 628 -49.37 -2.17 -28.36
N GLY A 629 -50.03 -3.13 -27.68
CA GLY A 629 -50.30 -4.47 -28.19
C GLY A 629 -49.92 -5.58 -27.21
N SER A 630 -50.81 -5.92 -26.26
CA SER A 630 -50.64 -7.10 -25.41
C SER A 630 -50.89 -8.39 -26.19
N SER A 631 -49.89 -9.28 -26.27
CA SER A 631 -50.15 -10.72 -26.39
C SER A 631 -49.06 -11.52 -25.67
N SER A 632 -49.45 -12.17 -24.58
CA SER A 632 -48.61 -13.06 -23.79
C SER A 632 -48.32 -14.37 -24.54
N THR A 633 -47.04 -14.70 -24.76
CA THR A 633 -46.61 -16.08 -25.05
C THR A 633 -45.29 -16.40 -24.35
N HIS A 634 -45.38 -17.25 -23.31
CA HIS A 634 -44.29 -18.01 -22.70
C HIS A 634 -43.03 -17.25 -22.23
N ALA A 635 -43.19 -16.40 -21.22
CA ALA A 635 -42.20 -16.39 -20.14
C ALA A 635 -42.33 -17.71 -19.37
N SER A 636 -41.22 -18.44 -19.18
CA SER A 636 -41.21 -19.60 -18.28
C SER A 636 -41.36 -19.12 -16.83
N ASN A 637 -42.25 -19.77 -16.07
CA ASN A 637 -42.28 -19.67 -14.62
C ASN A 637 -41.05 -20.37 -14.02
N SER A 638 -39.87 -19.74 -14.14
CA SER A 638 -38.74 -20.06 -13.28
C SER A 638 -39.06 -19.52 -11.88
N SER A 639 -39.30 -20.40 -10.92
CA SER A 639 -39.31 -20.02 -9.50
C SER A 639 -38.02 -19.28 -9.17
N ILE A 640 -38.11 -18.18 -8.44
CA ILE A 640 -36.93 -17.51 -7.89
C ILE A 640 -36.29 -18.49 -6.90
N LEU A 641 -34.98 -18.72 -7.05
CA LEU A 641 -34.21 -19.59 -6.19
C LEU A 641 -33.65 -18.76 -5.03
N GLU A 642 -34.08 -19.09 -3.82
CA GLU A 642 -33.46 -18.58 -2.60
C GLU A 642 -32.11 -19.30 -2.37
N PRO A 643 -31.00 -18.58 -2.21
CA PRO A 643 -29.72 -19.21 -1.93
C PRO A 643 -29.67 -19.70 -0.48
N VAL A 644 -28.98 -20.82 -0.26
CA VAL A 644 -28.80 -21.42 1.08
C VAL A 644 -27.35 -21.29 1.55
N LEU A 645 -27.09 -21.30 2.85
CA LEU A 645 -25.71 -21.33 3.34
C LEU A 645 -24.97 -22.57 2.80
N ILE A 646 -23.78 -22.36 2.25
CA ILE A 646 -22.96 -23.44 1.69
C ILE A 646 -22.39 -24.31 2.82
N THR A 647 -22.35 -25.63 2.61
CA THR A 647 -21.74 -26.59 3.53
C THR A 647 -20.98 -27.67 2.75
N PRO A 648 -19.99 -28.35 3.35
CA PRO A 648 -19.32 -29.48 2.70
C PRO A 648 -20.30 -30.52 2.14
N ASP A 649 -21.36 -30.82 2.89
CA ASP A 649 -22.32 -31.88 2.55
C ASP A 649 -23.32 -31.43 1.45
N ASN A 650 -23.74 -30.16 1.42
CA ASN A 650 -24.68 -29.66 0.41
C ASN A 650 -24.00 -29.25 -0.92
N PHE A 651 -22.71 -28.95 -0.88
CA PHE A 651 -21.90 -28.61 -2.05
C PHE A 651 -21.12 -29.81 -2.64
N GLY A 652 -20.95 -30.90 -1.89
CA GLY A 652 -20.10 -32.05 -2.22
C GLY A 652 -20.32 -32.71 -3.59
N LYS A 653 -21.47 -32.50 -4.25
CA LYS A 653 -21.71 -32.92 -5.65
C LYS A 653 -20.94 -32.09 -6.67
N PHE A 654 -20.74 -30.81 -6.38
CA PHE A 654 -20.18 -29.80 -7.27
C PHE A 654 -18.70 -29.50 -6.96
N GLY A 655 -18.19 -29.95 -5.83
CA GLY A 655 -16.83 -29.63 -5.39
C GLY A 655 -16.59 -29.80 -3.90
N SER A 656 -15.50 -29.20 -3.40
CA SER A 656 -15.11 -29.20 -1.99
C SER A 656 -15.26 -27.81 -1.35
N ILE A 657 -15.44 -27.78 -0.03
CA ILE A 657 -15.35 -26.57 0.79
C ILE A 657 -14.05 -26.60 1.59
N ILE A 658 -13.35 -25.47 1.65
CA ILE A 658 -12.05 -25.28 2.27
C ILE A 658 -12.26 -24.40 3.51
N SER A 659 -12.24 -25.01 4.68
CA SER A 659 -12.59 -24.36 5.95
C SER A 659 -11.94 -25.07 7.14
N THR A 660 -11.81 -24.34 8.25
CA THR A 660 -11.43 -24.86 9.58
C THR A 660 -12.55 -25.67 10.26
N SER A 661 -13.73 -25.77 9.64
CA SER A 661 -14.85 -26.61 10.07
C SER A 661 -15.26 -27.58 8.95
N PRO A 662 -14.46 -28.63 8.67
CA PRO A 662 -14.74 -29.58 7.59
C PRO A 662 -15.93 -30.51 7.91
N SER A 663 -16.36 -31.32 6.93
CA SER A 663 -17.41 -32.33 7.15
C SER A 663 -17.03 -33.29 8.27
N SER A 664 -18.03 -33.77 9.02
CA SER A 664 -17.90 -34.77 10.07
C SER A 664 -17.23 -36.09 9.65
N THR A 665 -17.17 -36.38 8.35
CA THR A 665 -16.48 -37.56 7.79
C THR A 665 -14.99 -37.33 7.55
N HIS A 666 -14.50 -36.10 7.63
CA HIS A 666 -13.09 -35.75 7.47
C HIS A 666 -12.27 -36.20 8.69
N LYS A 667 -11.11 -36.80 8.45
CA LYS A 667 -10.26 -37.42 9.50
C LYS A 667 -8.78 -37.09 9.40
N ASP A 668 -8.35 -36.48 8.31
CA ASP A 668 -6.94 -36.17 8.05
C ASP A 668 -6.62 -34.80 8.64
N SER A 669 -6.17 -34.80 9.89
CA SER A 669 -5.96 -33.56 10.65
C SER A 669 -4.83 -33.71 11.68
N GLU A 670 -4.02 -32.67 11.79
CA GLU A 670 -2.90 -32.57 12.72
C GLU A 670 -3.00 -31.30 13.57
N SER A 671 -2.41 -31.32 14.76
CA SER A 671 -2.36 -30.16 15.65
C SER A 671 -0.96 -29.98 16.20
N SER A 672 -0.55 -28.74 16.43
CA SER A 672 0.72 -28.43 17.07
C SER A 672 0.77 -28.96 18.52
N PRO A 673 1.95 -29.30 19.06
CA PRO A 673 2.06 -29.85 20.43
C PRO A 673 1.53 -28.92 21.53
N ASP A 674 1.44 -27.62 21.27
CA ASP A 674 0.86 -26.61 22.18
C ASP A 674 -0.65 -26.41 22.01
N GLY A 675 -1.29 -27.11 21.06
CA GLY A 675 -2.72 -27.01 20.75
C GLY A 675 -3.17 -25.71 20.07
N LYS A 676 -2.25 -24.76 19.80
CA LYS A 676 -2.57 -23.44 19.25
C LYS A 676 -2.81 -23.41 17.75
N THR A 677 -2.39 -24.44 17.04
CA THR A 677 -2.51 -24.55 15.60
C THR A 677 -3.13 -25.91 15.26
N THR A 678 -4.22 -25.91 14.48
CA THR A 678 -4.84 -27.14 13.96
C THR A 678 -4.97 -27.03 12.45
N LYS A 679 -4.60 -28.10 11.75
CA LYS A 679 -4.58 -28.21 10.30
C LYS A 679 -5.47 -29.37 9.87
N HIS A 680 -6.32 -29.12 8.91
CA HIS A 680 -7.06 -30.14 8.17
C HIS A 680 -6.41 -30.28 6.80
N ASN A 681 -5.77 -31.43 6.58
CA ASN A 681 -5.08 -31.72 5.32
C ASN A 681 -6.11 -32.08 4.23
N CYS A 682 -5.69 -32.07 2.96
CA CYS A 682 -6.38 -32.77 1.87
C CYS A 682 -7.89 -32.45 1.67
N LEU A 683 -8.37 -31.25 2.01
CA LEU A 683 -9.80 -30.87 1.92
C LEU A 683 -10.31 -30.79 0.48
N ALA A 684 -9.50 -30.28 -0.44
CA ALA A 684 -9.81 -30.21 -1.86
C ALA A 684 -8.62 -30.72 -2.69
N PRO A 685 -8.81 -31.73 -3.57
CA PRO A 685 -7.78 -32.12 -4.53
C PRO A 685 -7.62 -31.06 -5.62
N ILE A 686 -6.38 -30.84 -6.06
CA ILE A 686 -6.08 -30.03 -7.25
C ILE A 686 -5.97 -30.99 -8.43
N ILE A 687 -7.03 -31.03 -9.24
CA ILE A 687 -7.19 -31.97 -10.35
C ILE A 687 -6.82 -31.27 -11.67
N SER A 688 -6.04 -31.96 -12.48
CA SER A 688 -5.80 -31.63 -13.89
C SER A 688 -5.93 -32.91 -14.72
N THR A 689 -6.72 -32.85 -15.80
CA THR A 689 -6.87 -33.90 -16.81
C THR A 689 -6.54 -33.38 -18.21
N TYR A 690 -5.74 -32.30 -18.30
CA TYR A 690 -5.19 -31.84 -19.57
C TYR A 690 -4.24 -32.90 -20.17
N PRO A 691 -4.12 -32.99 -21.51
CA PRO A 691 -3.08 -33.76 -22.16
C PRO A 691 -1.68 -33.35 -21.68
N SER A 692 -0.75 -34.30 -21.54
CA SER A 692 0.61 -34.03 -21.03
C SER A 692 1.45 -33.10 -21.92
N ASP A 693 1.09 -32.99 -23.19
CA ASP A 693 1.70 -32.12 -24.21
C ASP A 693 0.98 -30.77 -24.37
N SER A 694 -0.09 -30.51 -23.59
CA SER A 694 -0.89 -29.28 -23.68
C SER A 694 -0.17 -27.99 -23.29
N GLY A 695 0.92 -28.09 -22.52
CA GLY A 695 1.58 -26.93 -21.90
C GLY A 695 0.80 -26.32 -20.73
N ALA A 696 -0.25 -26.98 -20.23
CA ALA A 696 -1.04 -26.48 -19.11
C ALA A 696 -0.22 -26.44 -17.80
N ILE A 697 -0.29 -25.32 -17.08
CA ILE A 697 0.48 -25.09 -15.84
C ILE A 697 -0.49 -24.86 -14.69
N THR A 698 -0.28 -25.61 -13.60
CA THR A 698 -0.98 -25.40 -12.32
C THR A 698 -0.30 -24.26 -11.56
N GLY A 699 -1.08 -23.30 -11.10
CA GLY A 699 -0.56 -22.16 -10.35
C GLY A 699 -1.62 -21.42 -9.56
N ILE A 700 -1.17 -20.36 -8.91
CA ILE A 700 -2.01 -19.49 -8.07
C ILE A 700 -2.09 -18.12 -8.75
N SER A 701 -3.31 -17.69 -9.07
CA SER A 701 -3.65 -16.35 -9.54
C SER A 701 -4.29 -15.55 -8.42
N VAL A 702 -4.41 -14.22 -8.56
CA VAL A 702 -5.30 -13.41 -7.70
C VAL A 702 -6.29 -12.65 -8.56
N PHE A 703 -7.57 -12.72 -8.24
CA PHE A 703 -8.61 -11.87 -8.81
C PHE A 703 -8.94 -10.77 -7.83
N ARG A 704 -8.64 -9.51 -8.16
CA ARG A 704 -9.21 -8.36 -7.47
C ARG A 704 -10.61 -8.12 -8.01
N ALA A 705 -11.62 -8.65 -7.30
CA ALA A 705 -13.00 -8.68 -7.75
C ALA A 705 -13.83 -7.60 -7.07
N THR A 706 -14.52 -6.80 -7.89
CA THR A 706 -15.42 -5.72 -7.48
C THR A 706 -16.88 -6.15 -7.58
N ARG A 707 -17.77 -5.42 -6.90
CA ARG A 707 -19.21 -5.67 -6.92
C ARG A 707 -19.80 -5.49 -8.33
N LYS A 708 -20.62 -6.46 -8.78
CA LYS A 708 -21.26 -6.44 -10.09
C LYS A 708 -22.50 -5.52 -10.12
N VAL A 709 -22.59 -4.65 -11.13
CA VAL A 709 -23.79 -3.82 -11.35
C VAL A 709 -25.01 -4.71 -11.58
N GLY A 710 -26.11 -4.44 -10.86
CA GLY A 710 -27.33 -5.26 -10.87
C GLY A 710 -27.32 -6.43 -9.88
N LEU A 711 -26.20 -6.70 -9.20
CA LEU A 711 -26.14 -7.60 -8.04
C LEU A 711 -26.33 -6.76 -6.78
N GLU A 712 -27.57 -6.68 -6.29
CA GLU A 712 -27.93 -5.87 -5.13
C GLU A 712 -28.74 -6.69 -4.12
N ARG A 713 -28.36 -6.62 -2.85
CA ARG A 713 -29.08 -7.26 -1.74
C ARG A 713 -30.56 -6.86 -1.74
N GLY A 714 -31.43 -7.84 -1.51
CA GLY A 714 -32.89 -7.70 -1.60
C GLY A 714 -33.48 -7.63 -3.01
N ARG A 715 -32.68 -7.84 -4.08
CA ARG A 715 -33.17 -7.92 -5.47
C ARG A 715 -33.05 -9.32 -6.06
N VAL A 716 -33.62 -9.50 -7.25
CA VAL A 716 -33.48 -10.73 -8.04
C VAL A 716 -32.37 -10.56 -9.07
N PHE A 717 -31.45 -11.51 -9.11
CA PHE A 717 -30.37 -11.61 -10.09
C PHE A 717 -30.76 -12.59 -11.21
N ASP A 718 -30.75 -12.10 -12.45
CA ASP A 718 -30.96 -12.90 -13.67
C ASP A 718 -29.65 -13.64 -14.04
N VAL A 719 -29.63 -14.97 -13.91
CA VAL A 719 -28.47 -15.79 -14.28
C VAL A 719 -28.42 -15.92 -15.79
N ARG A 720 -27.59 -15.11 -16.46
CA ARG A 720 -27.48 -15.04 -17.94
C ARG A 720 -26.19 -15.63 -18.50
N TYR A 721 -25.29 -16.05 -17.63
CA TYR A 721 -23.94 -16.49 -17.97
C TYR A 721 -23.56 -17.67 -17.07
N MET A 722 -22.94 -18.68 -17.65
CA MET A 722 -22.34 -19.81 -16.95
C MET A 722 -21.01 -20.14 -17.62
N GLU A 723 -20.03 -20.57 -16.84
CA GLU A 723 -18.73 -21.04 -17.30
C GLU A 723 -18.44 -22.44 -16.78
N ARG A 724 -17.51 -23.15 -17.43
CA ARG A 724 -17.10 -24.50 -17.06
C ARG A 724 -15.63 -24.75 -17.40
N HIS A 725 -14.89 -25.24 -16.41
CA HIS A 725 -13.51 -25.69 -16.57
C HIS A 725 -13.48 -27.22 -16.74
N LYS A 726 -13.46 -27.70 -17.99
CA LYS A 726 -13.64 -29.14 -18.30
C LYS A 726 -12.46 -30.03 -17.85
N TYR A 727 -11.26 -29.47 -17.80
CA TYR A 727 -10.02 -30.22 -17.57
C TYR A 727 -9.34 -29.95 -16.22
N THR A 728 -9.90 -29.09 -15.36
CA THR A 728 -9.27 -28.74 -14.07
C THR A 728 -10.30 -28.44 -12.99
N SER A 729 -9.92 -28.70 -11.73
CA SER A 729 -10.60 -28.12 -10.57
C SER A 729 -10.19 -26.67 -10.41
N GLN A 730 -11.11 -25.78 -10.07
CA GLN A 730 -10.81 -24.37 -9.82
C GLN A 730 -11.20 -24.00 -8.39
N ALA A 731 -10.21 -23.63 -7.57
CA ALA A 731 -10.43 -23.22 -6.18
C ALA A 731 -10.36 -21.71 -6.03
N PHE A 732 -11.37 -21.13 -5.37
CA PHE A 732 -11.40 -19.71 -4.99
C PHE A 732 -11.27 -19.59 -3.48
N LEU A 733 -10.30 -18.78 -3.05
CA LEU A 733 -9.91 -18.56 -1.66
C LEU A 733 -10.06 -17.05 -1.38
N PRO A 734 -11.16 -16.62 -0.73
CA PRO A 734 -11.33 -15.22 -0.34
C PRO A 734 -10.20 -14.83 0.60
N MET A 735 -9.42 -13.81 0.22
CA MET A 735 -8.29 -13.36 1.03
C MET A 735 -8.75 -12.42 2.14
N GLY A 736 -7.97 -12.38 3.22
CA GLY A 736 -8.12 -11.37 4.26
C GLY A 736 -7.71 -9.97 3.78
N LYS A 737 -7.66 -9.03 4.72
CA LYS A 737 -7.39 -7.62 4.44
C LYS A 737 -5.97 -7.16 4.76
N ALA A 738 -5.59 -6.10 4.08
CA ALA A 738 -4.50 -5.20 4.44
C ALA A 738 -4.90 -4.26 5.61
N GLU A 739 -5.35 -4.81 6.75
CA GLU A 739 -5.79 -4.00 7.92
C GLU A 739 -4.64 -3.37 8.73
N TRP A 740 -3.39 -3.70 8.41
CA TRP A 740 -2.24 -3.07 9.06
C TRP A 740 -2.02 -1.66 8.49
N SER A 741 -2.79 -0.70 9.00
CA SER A 741 -2.99 0.65 8.44
C SER A 741 -1.68 1.37 8.08
N GLY A 742 -1.59 1.86 6.83
CA GLY A 742 -0.51 2.69 6.33
C GLY A 742 0.79 1.95 5.93
N ARG A 743 0.76 0.61 5.85
CA ARG A 743 1.96 -0.26 5.84
C ARG A 743 1.97 -1.41 4.83
N SER A 744 1.03 -1.41 3.91
CA SER A 744 0.99 -2.29 2.74
C SER A 744 0.38 -1.54 1.57
N GLU A 745 0.12 -2.24 0.45
CA GLU A 745 -0.84 -1.74 -0.54
C GLU A 745 -2.21 -1.54 0.12
N GLU A 746 -3.04 -0.69 -0.50
CA GLU A 746 -4.20 -0.06 0.15
C GLU A 746 -5.18 -1.08 0.76
N ALA A 747 -5.66 -0.77 1.96
CA ALA A 747 -6.63 -1.60 2.66
C ALA A 747 -7.92 -1.69 1.85
N LEU A 748 -8.34 -2.91 1.49
CA LEU A 748 -9.67 -3.15 0.95
C LEU A 748 -10.73 -3.03 2.07
N ASP A 749 -11.93 -2.58 1.69
CA ASP A 749 -13.12 -2.49 2.56
C ASP A 749 -13.58 -3.88 3.04
N GLU A 750 -14.52 -3.95 4.00
CA GLU A 750 -14.95 -5.22 4.60
C GLU A 750 -15.56 -6.19 3.58
N GLY A 751 -14.78 -7.26 3.32
CA GLY A 751 -15.04 -8.28 2.32
C GLY A 751 -16.40 -8.93 2.51
N GLY A 752 -17.13 -9.02 1.41
CA GLY A 752 -18.52 -9.44 1.41
C GLY A 752 -18.74 -10.95 1.41
N GLU A 753 -20.01 -11.32 1.50
CA GLU A 753 -20.46 -12.67 1.16
C GLU A 753 -20.43 -12.90 -0.36
N PHE A 754 -20.36 -14.17 -0.74
CA PHE A 754 -20.26 -14.61 -2.13
C PHE A 754 -21.55 -15.32 -2.55
N LEU A 755 -22.10 -14.95 -3.72
CA LEU A 755 -23.22 -15.67 -4.32
C LEU A 755 -22.68 -16.75 -5.28
N VAL A 756 -22.65 -17.99 -4.81
CA VAL A 756 -22.25 -19.15 -5.61
C VAL A 756 -23.47 -19.63 -6.39
N ILE A 757 -23.31 -19.94 -7.68
CA ILE A 757 -24.38 -20.47 -8.54
C ILE A 757 -23.80 -21.60 -9.38
N VAL A 758 -24.43 -22.77 -9.37
CA VAL A 758 -23.98 -23.98 -10.07
C VAL A 758 -25.14 -24.72 -10.73
N ALA A 759 -24.85 -25.53 -11.74
CA ALA A 759 -25.81 -26.44 -12.38
C ALA A 759 -25.14 -27.76 -12.79
N ASP A 760 -25.94 -28.81 -12.92
CA ASP A 760 -25.50 -30.07 -13.54
C ASP A 760 -25.40 -29.93 -15.07
N ASN A 761 -24.63 -30.82 -15.69
CA ASN A 761 -24.65 -31.03 -17.13
C ASN A 761 -26.00 -31.65 -17.55
N GLY A 762 -26.71 -30.98 -18.44
CA GLY A 762 -27.91 -31.49 -19.10
C GLY A 762 -27.60 -32.49 -20.22
N PRO A 763 -28.63 -33.05 -20.87
CA PRO A 763 -28.45 -34.04 -21.95
C PRO A 763 -27.70 -33.53 -23.19
N ASP A 764 -27.54 -32.22 -23.35
CA ASP A 764 -26.77 -31.56 -24.42
C ASP A 764 -25.43 -30.97 -23.96
N ASP A 765 -24.90 -31.44 -22.81
CA ASP A 765 -23.64 -31.02 -22.17
C ASP A 765 -23.60 -29.56 -21.65
N LYS A 766 -24.71 -28.83 -21.79
CA LYS A 766 -24.93 -27.45 -21.28
C LYS A 766 -25.49 -27.47 -19.84
N PRO A 767 -25.47 -26.35 -19.08
CA PRO A 767 -26.07 -26.32 -17.75
C PRO A 767 -27.59 -26.57 -17.81
N ASP A 768 -28.11 -27.55 -17.08
CA ASP A 768 -29.56 -27.79 -17.00
C ASP A 768 -30.22 -26.75 -16.06
N PRO A 769 -31.07 -25.84 -16.58
CA PRO A 769 -31.79 -24.84 -15.77
C PRO A 769 -32.57 -25.39 -14.58
N LYS A 770 -33.02 -26.66 -14.65
CA LYS A 770 -33.81 -27.30 -13.59
C LYS A 770 -32.97 -27.75 -12.39
N THR A 771 -31.67 -27.88 -12.59
CA THR A 771 -30.72 -28.34 -11.56
C THR A 771 -30.02 -27.19 -10.85
N LEU A 772 -30.27 -25.95 -11.29
CA LEU A 772 -29.60 -24.75 -10.83
C LEU A 772 -29.74 -24.60 -9.30
N LYS A 773 -28.60 -24.51 -8.62
CA LYS A 773 -28.48 -24.24 -7.19
C LYS A 773 -27.80 -22.91 -6.98
N SER A 774 -28.14 -22.24 -5.89
CA SER A 774 -27.39 -21.10 -5.42
C SER A 774 -27.11 -21.23 -3.93
N PHE A 775 -25.94 -20.73 -3.53
CA PHE A 775 -25.46 -20.76 -2.16
C PHE A 775 -24.86 -19.41 -1.77
N ILE A 776 -24.89 -19.12 -0.48
CA ILE A 776 -24.08 -18.08 0.14
C ILE A 776 -22.82 -18.74 0.72
N LEU A 777 -21.66 -18.28 0.25
CA LEU A 777 -20.34 -18.64 0.79
C LEU A 777 -19.84 -17.50 1.70
N PRO A 778 -19.57 -17.76 3.00
CA PRO A 778 -18.97 -16.78 3.90
C PRO A 778 -17.52 -16.43 3.52
N PRO A 779 -17.05 -15.21 3.84
CA PRO A 779 -15.70 -14.76 3.49
C PRO A 779 -14.55 -15.53 4.18
N ASN A 780 -14.80 -16.33 5.22
CA ASN A 780 -13.77 -17.19 5.84
C ASN A 780 -13.73 -18.62 5.29
N MET A 781 -14.39 -18.88 4.16
CA MET A 781 -14.41 -20.20 3.52
C MET A 781 -13.96 -20.08 2.07
N GLY A 782 -13.08 -20.98 1.64
CA GLY A 782 -12.83 -21.22 0.23
C GLY A 782 -13.76 -22.29 -0.34
N LEU A 783 -13.86 -22.37 -1.66
CA LEU A 783 -14.44 -23.51 -2.37
C LEU A 783 -13.50 -24.00 -3.47
N SER A 784 -13.70 -25.22 -3.94
CA SER A 784 -13.09 -25.75 -5.15
C SER A 784 -14.14 -26.44 -6.00
N TYR A 785 -14.38 -25.94 -7.21
CA TYR A 785 -15.26 -26.59 -8.19
C TYR A 785 -14.58 -27.85 -8.74
N ALA A 786 -15.34 -28.94 -8.87
CA ALA A 786 -14.87 -30.13 -9.56
C ALA A 786 -14.76 -29.91 -11.09
N PRO A 787 -13.85 -30.60 -11.80
CA PRO A 787 -13.74 -30.50 -13.25
C PRO A 787 -15.08 -30.78 -13.95
N GLY A 788 -15.44 -29.95 -14.92
CA GLY A 788 -16.65 -30.13 -15.72
C GLY A 788 -17.97 -29.74 -15.02
N VAL A 789 -17.91 -29.05 -13.87
CA VAL A 789 -19.08 -28.42 -13.25
C VAL A 789 -19.37 -27.06 -13.92
N TRP A 790 -20.64 -26.80 -14.23
CA TRP A 790 -21.07 -25.47 -14.67
C TRP A 790 -21.31 -24.57 -13.46
N HIS A 791 -20.67 -23.41 -13.43
CA HIS A 791 -20.85 -22.38 -12.40
C HIS A 791 -21.01 -20.98 -13.00
N HIS A 792 -21.53 -20.03 -12.24
CA HIS A 792 -21.39 -18.62 -12.59
C HIS A 792 -20.01 -18.12 -12.11
N PRO A 793 -19.33 -17.21 -12.85
CA PRO A 793 -18.14 -16.50 -12.37
C PRO A 793 -18.37 -15.82 -11.02
N VAL A 794 -17.30 -15.60 -10.26
CA VAL A 794 -17.41 -15.13 -8.87
C VAL A 794 -18.25 -13.84 -8.74
N LEU A 795 -19.30 -13.90 -7.92
CA LEU A 795 -20.24 -12.82 -7.64
C LEU A 795 -20.03 -12.26 -6.24
N ILE A 796 -19.48 -11.05 -6.17
CA ILE A 796 -19.19 -10.34 -4.91
C ILE A 796 -20.36 -9.45 -4.52
N LEU A 797 -20.94 -9.66 -3.33
CA LEU A 797 -22.15 -8.96 -2.90
C LEU A 797 -21.89 -7.54 -2.38
N ASP A 798 -20.85 -7.33 -1.58
CA ASP A 798 -20.72 -6.13 -0.75
C ASP A 798 -19.60 -5.18 -1.22
N SER A 799 -18.33 -5.58 -1.08
CA SER A 799 -17.15 -4.74 -1.31
C SER A 799 -16.08 -5.43 -2.14
N THR A 800 -15.08 -4.69 -2.63
CA THR A 800 -13.96 -5.26 -3.40
C THR A 800 -13.12 -6.20 -2.56
N ILE A 801 -12.85 -7.41 -3.07
CA ILE A 801 -12.06 -8.45 -2.40
C ILE A 801 -11.03 -9.07 -3.34
N ASP A 802 -9.86 -9.42 -2.79
CA ASP A 802 -8.87 -10.25 -3.48
C ASP A 802 -9.19 -11.74 -3.26
N LEU A 803 -9.13 -12.52 -4.33
CA LEU A 803 -9.38 -13.95 -4.35
C LEU A 803 -8.16 -14.67 -4.90
N ALA A 804 -7.47 -15.45 -4.08
CA ALA A 804 -6.50 -16.37 -4.64
C ALA A 804 -7.25 -17.50 -5.36
N CYS A 805 -6.84 -17.76 -6.61
CA CYS A 805 -7.44 -18.76 -7.47
C CYS A 805 -6.41 -19.84 -7.80
N VAL A 806 -6.70 -21.09 -7.43
CA VAL A 806 -5.86 -22.25 -7.77
C VAL A 806 -6.48 -22.95 -8.97
N GLU A 807 -5.75 -23.00 -10.08
CA GLU A 807 -6.25 -23.54 -11.35
C GLU A 807 -5.10 -24.09 -12.20
N THR A 808 -5.43 -25.00 -13.13
CA THR A 808 -4.52 -25.40 -14.21
C THR A 808 -5.01 -24.80 -15.54
N GLN A 809 -4.18 -23.99 -16.20
CA GLN A 809 -4.52 -23.32 -17.46
C GLN A 809 -3.33 -23.34 -18.44
N ILE A 810 -3.62 -23.39 -19.73
CA ILE A 810 -2.64 -23.29 -20.82
C ILE A 810 -2.25 -21.82 -21.02
N SER A 811 -3.27 -20.95 -21.10
CA SER A 811 -3.11 -19.52 -21.31
C SER A 811 -2.20 -18.86 -20.27
N THR A 812 -1.41 -17.88 -20.73
CA THR A 812 -0.42 -17.17 -19.90
C THR A 812 -0.94 -15.86 -19.34
N GLY A 813 -2.11 -15.40 -19.81
CA GLY A 813 -2.60 -14.03 -19.62
C GLY A 813 -2.00 -13.01 -20.61
N LEU A 814 -1.16 -13.43 -21.57
CA LEU A 814 -0.73 -12.56 -22.67
C LEU A 814 -1.91 -12.26 -23.61
N HIS A 815 -1.97 -11.02 -24.09
CA HIS A 815 -3.06 -10.57 -24.94
C HIS A 815 -3.07 -11.31 -26.29
N GLY A 816 -4.12 -12.11 -26.53
CA GLY A 816 -4.26 -12.96 -27.72
C GLY A 816 -3.85 -14.43 -27.50
N GLU A 817 -3.32 -14.78 -26.33
CA GLU A 817 -3.10 -16.18 -25.92
C GLU A 817 -4.29 -16.69 -25.09
N THR A 818 -5.37 -17.06 -25.79
CA THR A 818 -6.53 -17.76 -25.21
C THR A 818 -6.61 -19.18 -25.74
N ASP A 819 -7.01 -20.13 -24.90
CA ASP A 819 -7.27 -21.51 -25.29
C ASP A 819 -8.70 -21.91 -24.87
N ASP A 820 -9.52 -22.36 -25.83
CA ASP A 820 -10.93 -22.72 -25.57
C ASP A 820 -11.07 -23.93 -24.61
N ARG A 821 -9.98 -24.67 -24.35
CA ARG A 821 -9.95 -25.74 -23.34
C ARG A 821 -9.85 -25.20 -21.91
N ASP A 822 -9.35 -23.98 -21.73
CA ASP A 822 -9.17 -23.39 -20.41
C ASP A 822 -10.52 -23.00 -19.79
N CYS A 823 -11.47 -22.48 -20.57
CA CYS A 823 -12.79 -22.08 -20.08
C CYS A 823 -13.87 -22.14 -21.17
N GLU A 824 -14.91 -22.93 -20.96
CA GLU A 824 -16.09 -22.96 -21.81
C GLU A 824 -17.13 -21.95 -21.31
N LEU A 825 -17.58 -21.05 -22.19
CA LEU A 825 -18.47 -19.94 -21.82
C LEU A 825 -19.83 -20.04 -22.53
N LEU A 826 -20.91 -19.99 -21.76
CA LEU A 826 -22.27 -19.99 -22.29
C LEU A 826 -23.06 -18.78 -21.77
N SER A 827 -23.66 -18.02 -22.70
CA SER A 827 -24.47 -16.84 -22.37
C SER A 827 -25.80 -16.84 -23.12
N TRP A 828 -26.79 -16.11 -22.57
CA TRP A 828 -28.08 -15.87 -23.21
C TRP A 828 -28.25 -14.40 -23.60
N GLU A 829 -28.64 -14.17 -24.86
CA GLU A 829 -29.04 -12.85 -25.35
C GLU A 829 -30.52 -12.53 -25.06
N GLY A 830 -30.84 -11.23 -25.03
CA GLY A 830 -32.21 -10.73 -24.89
C GLY A 830 -32.80 -10.90 -23.49
N GLN A 831 -33.95 -11.57 -23.39
CA GLN A 831 -34.68 -11.80 -22.13
C GLN A 831 -34.55 -13.24 -21.59
N LYS A 832 -33.73 -14.09 -22.22
CA LYS A 832 -33.51 -15.46 -21.74
C LYS A 832 -32.51 -15.48 -20.58
N VAL A 833 -32.74 -16.40 -19.64
CA VAL A 833 -31.93 -16.63 -18.44
C VAL A 833 -31.85 -18.14 -18.19
N PHE A 834 -30.76 -18.61 -17.59
CA PHE A 834 -30.67 -19.96 -17.02
C PHE A 834 -31.55 -20.10 -15.78
N GLY A 835 -31.69 -19.04 -15.00
CA GLY A 835 -32.51 -19.02 -13.80
C GLY A 835 -32.58 -17.62 -13.20
N ARG A 836 -33.34 -17.50 -12.10
CA ARG A 836 -33.41 -16.29 -11.29
C ARG A 836 -33.10 -16.64 -9.85
N VAL A 837 -32.20 -15.89 -9.24
CA VAL A 837 -31.72 -16.11 -7.88
C VAL A 837 -32.05 -14.88 -7.05
N ALA A 838 -32.60 -15.06 -5.85
CA ALA A 838 -32.75 -13.98 -4.89
C ALA A 838 -31.37 -13.62 -4.32
N VAL A 839 -31.07 -12.33 -4.25
CA VAL A 839 -29.90 -11.84 -3.51
C VAL A 839 -30.39 -11.52 -2.09
N PRO A 840 -29.88 -12.16 -1.03
CA PRO A 840 -30.38 -11.95 0.33
C PRO A 840 -30.33 -10.49 0.76
N SER A 841 -31.18 -10.10 1.70
CA SER A 841 -30.97 -8.86 2.45
C SER A 841 -29.71 -8.97 3.32
N LEU A 842 -29.26 -7.85 3.89
CA LEU A 842 -28.46 -7.87 5.11
C LEU A 842 -29.30 -8.39 6.28
#